data_AF-A0A563VQY9-F1
#
_entry.id   AF-A0A563VQY9-F1
#
_cell.length_a   1.000
_cell.length_b   1.000
_cell.length_c   1.000
_cell.angle_alpha   90.00
_cell.angle_beta   90.00
_cell.angle_gamma   90.00
#
_symmetry.space_group_name_H-M   'P 1'
#
loop_
_entity.id
_entity.type
_entity.pdbx_description
1 polymer ?
#
loop_
_entity_poly.entity_id
_entity_poly.type
_entity_poly.pdbx_seq_one_letter_code
_entity_poly.pdbx_strand_id
1 'polypeptide(L)'
;MKVEKAKLIVHSDPSGQAKDIEFMFNPSELDFTRQINWNYDVGNRGTTLLPKVNFSGVEPYSFTLQNLLFDTYETKKSVLKEYIDNIKLGVTARSDERSRPPVYILTWNDSYFHCVITSLNYQLTLFLPDGTPVKAMVNIGLQEVDPSNLPGGNPPATGSASKTLIPSSNQASKGRKSSTQNSQNLYLNKPILKLNGTPASPELMKDILEIVVDESLHMPSMFMLKIHNTEVEASENAEPWRHQKYFNIGDRISIGFEAGTTEDNDFQEIKKENRLIDAEITGIEVDFTRKSEAHIVVRGYDVSHRLYRGRYNQSFLNSTDTDIVRRVAQQARISIGKLDASGVVHEYVCQENQTHMEFLRERAAKIGFELFVQDNKVYFRKPKSDGSLKLEWLEDITSFDVRVTSAEQVSSVQVNSWDYTQKKLISETATKEQLVTETGNGNGSSTAQKFKMKQPPKMIVVDQPVETAKEAKQMAQALCNELGGEFVNADAKAVGNPEIRPGKVVELAKLGTRYSGKYYITGTCHRYVHGNYTTSFVVRGLREGSLFSTLQPKTHLQPGQTLLVGLVTKNKDPKGWGRVKVKFPTLTMDHESHWARVVGLGAANQRGFYCLPEINDEVLVGFEHGDIHRPYIVGGVWNGKDKTVETVADTVKNGKVRLRTIKTRTGHTIQFVEEDHGKSKAGIYIKTKGGHRIDINDSQKFIEIKTKGKHSIRMDDKRRSKKIEIKTSGRNKVTLNDTSKTISVKTKMGQSLTLRDLGMNVALRTTGTINVNGATAVNIGSGGAVNINAGGAVNVTAGGAANVTAGKAVNVTAGGIMNLTAAGKMSLKATNISLLGVVTYGI
;
A
#
# COMPACT_ATOMS: atom_id res chain seq x y z
N MET A 1 -32.85 -35.31 23.98
CA MET A 1 -34.08 -35.35 23.16
C MET A 1 -33.84 -36.27 21.97
N LYS A 2 -34.79 -37.17 21.65
CA LYS A 2 -34.74 -37.94 20.41
C LYS A 2 -34.98 -36.97 19.25
N VAL A 3 -34.13 -37.00 18.22
CA VAL A 3 -34.32 -36.18 17.01
C VAL A 3 -35.43 -36.85 16.19
N GLU A 4 -36.59 -36.20 16.08
CA GLU A 4 -37.69 -36.68 15.25
C GLU A 4 -37.64 -36.06 13.85
N LYS A 5 -37.85 -36.90 12.83
CA LYS A 5 -37.87 -36.47 11.43
C LYS A 5 -39.23 -35.84 11.11
N ALA A 6 -39.22 -34.76 10.33
CA ALA A 6 -40.45 -34.20 9.78
C ALA A 6 -41.04 -35.14 8.71
N LYS A 7 -42.38 -35.17 8.63
CA LYS A 7 -43.11 -36.04 7.71
C LYS A 7 -44.29 -35.32 7.07
N LEU A 8 -44.55 -35.64 5.81
CA LEU A 8 -45.85 -35.44 5.17
C LEU A 8 -46.60 -36.76 5.23
N ILE A 9 -47.66 -36.81 6.02
CA ILE A 9 -48.48 -38.01 6.22
C ILE A 9 -49.70 -37.93 5.32
N VAL A 10 -50.02 -39.00 4.58
CA VAL A 10 -51.19 -39.02 3.70
C VAL A 10 -52.46 -38.95 4.53
N HIS A 11 -53.26 -37.92 4.32
CA HIS A 11 -54.56 -37.74 4.96
C HIS A 11 -55.70 -38.26 4.10
N SER A 12 -55.69 -37.93 2.80
CA SER A 12 -56.65 -38.48 1.85
C SER A 12 -56.02 -38.58 0.45
N ASP A 13 -56.06 -39.78 -0.13
CA ASP A 13 -55.66 -40.03 -1.51
C ASP A 13 -56.71 -40.93 -2.17
N PRO A 14 -57.55 -40.40 -3.07
CA PRO A 14 -58.54 -41.20 -3.80
C PRO A 14 -57.92 -42.33 -4.65
N SER A 15 -56.63 -42.24 -5.00
CA SER A 15 -55.94 -43.23 -5.82
C SER A 15 -55.31 -44.37 -5.02
N GLY A 16 -55.14 -44.21 -3.70
CA GLY A 16 -54.53 -45.19 -2.80
C GLY A 16 -53.05 -45.49 -3.06
N GLN A 17 -52.33 -44.61 -3.78
CA GLN A 17 -50.95 -44.84 -4.21
C GLN A 17 -49.92 -43.90 -3.58
N ALA A 18 -50.36 -42.77 -3.00
CA ALA A 18 -49.50 -41.89 -2.23
C ALA A 18 -49.01 -42.59 -0.96
N LYS A 19 -47.75 -42.38 -0.60
CA LYS A 19 -47.17 -42.83 0.68
C LYS A 19 -46.65 -41.64 1.46
N ASP A 20 -46.51 -41.83 2.77
CA ASP A 20 -45.87 -40.85 3.65
C ASP A 20 -44.45 -40.52 3.17
N ILE A 21 -44.09 -39.25 3.31
CA ILE A 21 -42.77 -38.73 2.89
C ILE A 21 -42.05 -38.28 4.14
N GLU A 22 -40.98 -38.98 4.52
CA GLU A 22 -40.09 -38.59 5.61
C GLU A 22 -38.86 -37.85 5.08
N PHE A 23 -38.45 -36.77 5.75
CA PHE A 23 -37.29 -35.99 5.34
C PHE A 23 -36.53 -35.40 6.53
N MET A 24 -35.24 -35.12 6.32
CA MET A 24 -34.41 -34.44 7.30
C MET A 24 -34.67 -32.94 7.20
N PHE A 25 -35.34 -32.40 8.21
CA PHE A 25 -35.77 -31.01 8.28
C PHE A 25 -35.41 -30.44 9.63
N ASN A 26 -34.59 -29.38 9.63
CA ASN A 26 -34.21 -28.66 10.84
C ASN A 26 -33.96 -27.18 10.50
N PRO A 27 -35.02 -26.42 10.15
CA PRO A 27 -34.88 -25.02 9.80
C PRO A 27 -34.56 -24.18 11.03
N SER A 28 -33.81 -23.09 10.86
CA SER A 28 -33.56 -22.11 11.93
C SER A 28 -34.78 -21.22 12.23
N GLU A 29 -35.73 -21.14 11.29
CA GLU A 29 -36.98 -20.39 11.38
C GLU A 29 -38.03 -20.99 10.43
N LEU A 30 -39.31 -20.92 10.82
CA LEU A 30 -40.47 -21.31 9.99
C LEU A 30 -41.38 -20.09 9.82
N ASP A 31 -41.58 -19.64 8.58
CA ASP A 31 -42.44 -18.51 8.26
C ASP A 31 -43.73 -18.97 7.54
N PHE A 32 -44.88 -18.50 8.03
CA PHE A 32 -46.21 -18.83 7.48
C PHE A 32 -46.91 -17.53 7.08
N THR A 33 -47.07 -17.31 5.77
CA THR A 33 -47.74 -16.11 5.26
C THR A 33 -49.17 -16.45 4.81
N ARG A 34 -50.15 -15.67 5.25
CA ARG A 34 -51.53 -15.68 4.75
C ARG A 34 -51.96 -14.29 4.34
N GLN A 35 -52.54 -14.17 3.15
CA GLN A 35 -53.10 -12.91 2.66
C GLN A 35 -54.63 -12.94 2.76
N ILE A 36 -55.23 -11.80 3.11
CA ILE A 36 -56.68 -11.62 3.08
C ILE A 36 -56.98 -10.72 1.89
N ASN A 37 -57.74 -11.25 0.94
CA ASN A 37 -58.12 -10.49 -0.25
C ASN A 37 -59.35 -9.64 0.05
N TRP A 38 -59.22 -8.34 -0.24
CA TRP A 38 -60.30 -7.35 -0.16
C TRP A 38 -60.55 -6.78 -1.54
N ASN A 39 -61.77 -6.90 -2.05
CA ASN A 39 -62.17 -6.30 -3.31
C ASN A 39 -62.71 -4.89 -3.07
N TYR A 40 -62.31 -3.96 -3.94
CA TYR A 40 -62.80 -2.58 -3.97
C TYR A 40 -63.53 -2.31 -5.28
N ASP A 41 -64.76 -1.83 -5.19
CA ASP A 41 -65.52 -1.37 -6.36
C ASP A 41 -65.42 0.15 -6.49
N VAL A 42 -64.99 0.62 -7.65
CA VAL A 42 -64.63 2.03 -7.88
C VAL A 42 -65.86 2.98 -7.86
N GLY A 43 -67.08 2.42 -7.89
CA GLY A 43 -68.34 3.17 -8.03
C GLY A 43 -69.12 3.46 -6.74
N ASN A 44 -68.74 2.94 -5.57
CA ASN A 44 -69.56 3.01 -4.35
C ASN A 44 -68.79 3.63 -3.17
N ARG A 45 -68.87 4.97 -3.02
CA ARG A 45 -68.21 5.71 -1.91
C ARG A 45 -69.19 6.00 -0.77
N GLY A 46 -68.72 5.83 0.47
CA GLY A 46 -69.41 6.34 1.67
C GLY A 46 -69.14 7.83 1.90
N THR A 47 -69.80 8.42 2.91
CA THR A 47 -69.73 9.85 3.25
C THR A 47 -68.33 10.35 3.65
N THR A 48 -67.37 9.46 3.87
CA THR A 48 -65.97 9.77 4.23
C THR A 48 -64.99 9.66 3.06
N LEU A 49 -65.46 9.54 1.81
CA LEU A 49 -64.65 9.41 0.58
C LEU A 49 -63.70 8.19 0.52
N LEU A 50 -63.69 7.33 1.53
CA LEU A 50 -62.99 6.04 1.54
C LEU A 50 -63.79 4.98 0.74
N PRO A 51 -63.12 4.09 -0.01
CA PRO A 51 -63.78 3.01 -0.73
C PRO A 51 -64.41 2.02 0.26
N LYS A 52 -65.64 1.57 -0.02
CA LYS A 52 -66.20 0.41 0.69
C LYS A 52 -65.40 -0.82 0.30
N VAL A 53 -64.70 -1.41 1.27
CA VAL A 53 -64.00 -2.68 1.11
C VAL A 53 -64.95 -3.82 1.45
N ASN A 54 -65.13 -4.74 0.51
CA ASN A 54 -65.87 -5.97 0.75
C ASN A 54 -64.86 -7.10 0.95
N PHE A 55 -65.04 -7.86 2.02
CA PHE A 55 -64.25 -9.07 2.26
C PHE A 55 -64.53 -10.08 1.14
N SER A 56 -63.51 -10.39 0.33
CA SER A 56 -63.64 -11.30 -0.82
C SER A 56 -63.11 -12.71 -0.55
N GLY A 57 -62.41 -12.93 0.56
CA GLY A 57 -61.98 -14.25 1.00
C GLY A 57 -60.63 -14.22 1.72
N VAL A 58 -60.31 -15.34 2.38
CA VAL A 58 -58.98 -15.59 2.93
C VAL A 58 -58.25 -16.50 1.95
N GLU A 59 -57.03 -16.14 1.54
CA GLU A 59 -56.18 -17.06 0.77
C GLU A 59 -55.62 -18.15 1.69
N PRO A 60 -55.40 -19.39 1.21
CA PRO A 60 -54.78 -20.45 2.02
C PRO A 60 -53.32 -20.12 2.34
N TYR A 61 -52.80 -20.62 3.47
CA TYR A 61 -51.36 -20.53 3.75
C TYR A 61 -50.57 -21.21 2.63
N SER A 62 -49.54 -20.55 2.11
CA SER A 62 -48.55 -21.17 1.23
C SER A 62 -47.22 -21.26 1.97
N PHE A 63 -46.56 -22.40 1.82
CA PHE A 63 -45.33 -22.73 2.54
C PHE A 63 -44.40 -23.53 1.64
N THR A 64 -43.09 -23.28 1.70
CA THR A 64 -42.12 -24.08 0.92
C THR A 64 -41.12 -24.73 1.86
N LEU A 65 -41.08 -26.05 1.85
CA LEU A 65 -39.99 -26.83 2.44
C LEU A 65 -38.77 -26.68 1.55
N GLN A 66 -37.75 -25.95 2.01
CA GLN A 66 -36.53 -25.68 1.25
C GLN A 66 -35.36 -26.54 1.72
N ASN A 67 -34.47 -26.87 0.77
CA ASN A 67 -33.19 -27.54 0.98
C ASN A 67 -33.30 -28.91 1.67
N LEU A 68 -34.35 -29.69 1.36
CA LEU A 68 -34.49 -31.05 1.87
C LEU A 68 -33.42 -31.95 1.24
N LEU A 69 -32.54 -32.50 2.06
CA LEU A 69 -31.48 -33.39 1.62
C LEU A 69 -31.94 -34.85 1.68
N PHE A 70 -31.90 -35.52 0.53
CA PHE A 70 -32.06 -36.97 0.43
C PHE A 70 -30.75 -37.60 -0.03
N ASP A 71 -30.22 -38.54 0.75
CA ASP A 71 -28.92 -39.17 0.53
C ASP A 71 -29.05 -40.70 0.66
N THR A 72 -28.72 -41.41 -0.42
CA THR A 72 -28.66 -42.88 -0.49
C THR A 72 -27.25 -43.37 -0.80
N TYR A 73 -26.22 -42.52 -0.63
CA TYR A 73 -24.83 -42.85 -0.96
C TYR A 73 -24.33 -44.10 -0.24
N GLU A 74 -24.61 -44.24 1.06
CA GLU A 74 -24.16 -45.39 1.85
C GLU A 74 -24.82 -46.70 1.43
N THR A 75 -26.10 -46.65 1.02
CA THR A 75 -26.83 -47.84 0.54
C THR A 75 -26.59 -48.12 -0.94
N LYS A 76 -25.94 -47.20 -1.67
CA LYS A 76 -25.66 -47.24 -3.11
C LYS A 76 -26.90 -47.44 -3.99
N LYS A 77 -28.10 -47.12 -3.48
CA LYS A 77 -29.36 -47.19 -4.23
C LYS A 77 -29.66 -45.86 -4.90
N SER A 78 -30.43 -45.86 -5.99
CA SER A 78 -30.83 -44.61 -6.65
C SER A 78 -31.75 -43.78 -5.76
N VAL A 79 -31.36 -42.53 -5.48
CA VAL A 79 -32.16 -41.58 -4.70
C VAL A 79 -33.49 -41.26 -5.41
N LEU A 80 -33.51 -41.39 -6.74
CA LEU A 80 -34.72 -41.20 -7.54
C LEU A 80 -35.77 -42.25 -7.19
N LYS A 81 -35.41 -43.53 -7.23
CA LYS A 81 -36.34 -44.64 -6.97
C LYS A 81 -36.75 -44.74 -5.50
N GLU A 82 -35.84 -44.44 -4.58
CA GLU A 82 -36.09 -44.59 -3.15
C GLU A 82 -36.96 -43.46 -2.59
N TYR A 83 -36.76 -42.21 -3.05
CA TYR A 83 -37.41 -41.04 -2.46
C TYR A 83 -38.14 -40.18 -3.49
N ILE A 84 -37.46 -39.73 -4.55
CA ILE A 84 -38.00 -38.68 -5.43
C ILE A 84 -39.23 -39.17 -6.20
N ASP A 85 -39.25 -40.41 -6.66
CA ASP A 85 -40.40 -40.95 -7.40
C ASP A 85 -41.64 -41.04 -6.53
N ASN A 86 -41.51 -41.34 -5.23
CA ASN A 86 -42.63 -41.27 -4.29
C ASN A 86 -43.13 -39.82 -4.09
N ILE A 87 -42.22 -38.85 -4.01
CA ILE A 87 -42.57 -37.43 -3.88
C ILE A 87 -43.27 -36.93 -5.16
N LYS A 88 -42.84 -37.37 -6.35
CA LYS A 88 -43.49 -37.03 -7.63
C LYS A 88 -44.94 -37.53 -7.67
N LEU A 89 -45.24 -38.69 -7.09
CA LEU A 89 -46.61 -39.20 -7.00
C LEU A 89 -47.51 -38.27 -6.17
N GLY A 90 -46.94 -37.53 -5.22
CA GLY A 90 -47.66 -36.53 -4.42
C GLY A 90 -47.99 -35.23 -5.17
N VAL A 91 -47.39 -34.99 -6.34
CA VAL A 91 -47.57 -33.76 -7.15
C VAL A 91 -48.32 -34.02 -8.46
N THR A 92 -48.54 -35.28 -8.84
CA THR A 92 -49.15 -35.63 -10.13
C THR A 92 -50.67 -35.80 -10.02
N ALA A 93 -51.42 -34.99 -10.77
CA ALA A 93 -52.83 -35.26 -11.10
C ALA A 93 -52.88 -36.42 -12.12
N ARG A 94 -53.78 -37.38 -11.94
CA ARG A 94 -53.79 -38.63 -12.74
C ARG A 94 -54.91 -38.62 -13.78
N SER A 95 -54.76 -39.54 -14.74
CA SER A 95 -55.23 -39.61 -16.13
C SER A 95 -56.73 -39.54 -16.46
N ASP A 96 -57.57 -39.11 -15.53
CA ASP A 96 -59.02 -39.12 -15.69
C ASP A 96 -59.53 -37.81 -15.08
N GLU A 97 -60.24 -37.00 -15.88
CA GLU A 97 -60.50 -35.55 -15.74
C GLU A 97 -61.22 -35.11 -14.44
N ARG A 98 -61.23 -35.91 -13.38
CA ARG A 98 -61.71 -35.60 -12.02
C ARG A 98 -60.80 -36.11 -10.89
N SER A 99 -59.58 -36.55 -11.18
CA SER A 99 -58.60 -37.00 -10.18
C SER A 99 -57.87 -35.82 -9.51
N ARG A 100 -58.16 -35.56 -8.22
CA ARG A 100 -57.51 -34.51 -7.41
C ARG A 100 -56.16 -34.98 -6.81
N PRO A 101 -55.20 -34.08 -6.55
CA PRO A 101 -53.95 -34.42 -5.86
C PRO A 101 -54.19 -34.95 -4.43
N PRO A 102 -53.27 -35.76 -3.88
CA PRO A 102 -53.34 -36.22 -2.49
C PRO A 102 -53.25 -35.05 -1.49
N VAL A 103 -54.03 -35.17 -0.40
CA VAL A 103 -53.94 -34.26 0.76
C VAL A 103 -53.04 -34.89 1.80
N TYR A 104 -52.07 -34.13 2.27
CA TYR A 104 -51.11 -34.51 3.31
C TYR A 104 -51.30 -33.66 4.57
N ILE A 105 -50.86 -34.18 5.72
CA ILE A 105 -50.65 -33.41 6.94
C ILE A 105 -49.15 -33.26 7.15
N LEU A 106 -48.66 -32.02 7.26
CA LEU A 106 -47.29 -31.76 7.68
C LEU A 106 -47.16 -31.94 9.19
N THR A 107 -46.24 -32.82 9.60
CA THR A 107 -45.99 -33.16 11.00
C THR A 107 -44.51 -33.05 11.34
N TRP A 108 -44.20 -32.40 12.46
CA TRP A 108 -42.86 -32.35 13.05
C TRP A 108 -43.01 -32.07 14.55
N ASN A 109 -43.02 -33.14 15.35
CA ASN A 109 -43.44 -33.19 16.75
C ASN A 109 -44.92 -32.80 17.01
N ASP A 110 -45.42 -31.76 16.33
CA ASP A 110 -46.83 -31.34 16.27
C ASP A 110 -47.39 -31.45 14.84
N SER A 111 -48.72 -31.46 14.69
CA SER A 111 -49.41 -31.40 13.38
C SER A 111 -49.71 -29.94 13.01
N TYR A 112 -49.28 -29.50 11.83
CA TYR A 112 -49.36 -28.09 11.43
C TYR A 112 -50.66 -27.77 10.67
N PHE A 113 -50.83 -28.28 9.44
CA PHE A 113 -52.06 -28.10 8.66
C PHE A 113 -52.20 -29.15 7.55
N HIS A 114 -53.43 -29.28 7.02
CA HIS A 114 -53.73 -30.10 5.85
C HIS A 114 -53.30 -29.35 4.59
N CYS A 115 -52.54 -29.99 3.71
CA CYS A 115 -51.94 -29.35 2.56
C CYS A 115 -51.91 -30.24 1.33
N VAL A 116 -51.83 -29.62 0.16
CA VAL A 116 -51.50 -30.27 -1.10
C VAL A 116 -50.12 -29.81 -1.56
N ILE A 117 -49.41 -30.68 -2.28
CA ILE A 117 -48.13 -30.31 -2.87
C ILE A 117 -48.38 -29.57 -4.19
N THR A 118 -47.99 -28.30 -4.26
CA THR A 118 -48.22 -27.43 -5.43
C THR A 118 -47.02 -27.35 -6.36
N SER A 119 -45.83 -27.63 -5.86
CA SER A 119 -44.61 -27.67 -6.67
C SER A 119 -43.57 -28.60 -6.08
N LEU A 120 -42.76 -29.20 -6.97
CA LEU A 120 -41.59 -30.00 -6.63
C LEU A 120 -40.44 -29.56 -7.52
N ASN A 121 -39.36 -29.09 -6.92
CA ASN A 121 -38.10 -28.82 -7.60
C ASN A 121 -37.00 -29.67 -6.95
N TYR A 122 -36.21 -30.39 -7.72
CA TYR A 122 -35.08 -31.15 -7.19
C TYR A 122 -33.85 -31.07 -8.08
N GLN A 123 -32.68 -31.06 -7.45
CA GLN A 123 -31.37 -31.08 -8.09
C GLN A 123 -30.58 -32.29 -7.63
N LEU A 124 -30.02 -33.06 -8.56
CA LEU A 124 -29.18 -34.23 -8.26
C LEU A 124 -27.73 -33.79 -8.11
N THR A 125 -27.10 -34.09 -6.97
CA THR A 125 -25.79 -33.50 -6.58
C THR A 125 -24.70 -34.53 -6.28
N LEU A 126 -24.95 -35.83 -6.47
CA LEU A 126 -23.94 -36.89 -6.40
C LEU A 126 -24.37 -38.14 -7.19
N PHE A 127 -23.43 -38.73 -7.92
CA PHE A 127 -23.65 -39.91 -8.78
C PHE A 127 -22.60 -40.99 -8.49
N LEU A 128 -22.99 -42.26 -8.57
CA LEU A 128 -22.05 -43.39 -8.60
C LEU A 128 -21.31 -43.45 -9.96
N PRO A 129 -20.19 -44.19 -10.06
CA PRO A 129 -19.42 -44.30 -11.30
C PRO A 129 -20.21 -44.84 -12.50
N ASP A 130 -21.32 -45.55 -12.27
CA ASP A 130 -22.22 -46.05 -13.30
C ASP A 130 -23.29 -45.03 -13.75
N GLY A 131 -23.24 -43.81 -13.22
CA GLY A 131 -24.21 -42.74 -13.50
C GLY A 131 -25.47 -42.77 -12.64
N THR A 132 -25.57 -43.64 -11.63
CA THR A 132 -26.73 -43.68 -10.74
C THR A 132 -26.73 -42.49 -9.77
N PRO A 133 -27.78 -41.64 -9.75
CA PRO A 133 -27.86 -40.54 -8.78
C PRO A 133 -28.17 -41.07 -7.38
N VAL A 134 -27.39 -40.62 -6.39
CA VAL A 134 -27.48 -41.08 -5.00
C VAL A 134 -27.64 -39.94 -3.99
N LYS A 135 -27.69 -38.68 -4.46
CA LYS A 135 -28.00 -37.51 -3.61
C LYS A 135 -28.85 -36.51 -4.36
N ALA A 136 -29.88 -35.99 -3.69
CA ALA A 136 -30.77 -34.97 -4.21
C ALA A 136 -31.04 -33.89 -3.18
N MET A 137 -31.08 -32.63 -3.62
CA MET A 137 -31.58 -31.50 -2.85
C MET A 137 -32.95 -31.11 -3.40
N VAL A 138 -33.96 -31.06 -2.54
CA VAL A 138 -35.38 -31.00 -2.93
C VAL A 138 -36.07 -29.81 -2.25
N ASN A 139 -36.86 -29.07 -3.02
CA ASN A 139 -37.77 -28.04 -2.54
C ASN A 139 -39.21 -28.46 -2.85
N ILE A 140 -40.08 -28.42 -1.84
CA ILE A 140 -41.50 -28.82 -1.95
C ILE A 140 -42.37 -27.63 -1.57
N GLY A 141 -43.18 -27.13 -2.50
CA GLY A 141 -44.21 -26.13 -2.23
C GLY A 141 -45.49 -26.79 -1.74
N LEU A 142 -46.03 -26.28 -0.64
CA LEU A 142 -47.26 -26.71 0.02
C LEU A 142 -48.28 -25.56 0.03
N GLN A 143 -49.55 -25.90 -0.10
CA GLN A 143 -50.65 -24.96 0.06
C GLN A 143 -51.71 -25.60 0.96
N GLU A 144 -52.18 -24.85 1.95
CA GLU A 144 -53.22 -25.29 2.88
C GLU A 144 -54.54 -25.57 2.15
N VAL A 145 -55.25 -26.59 2.62
CA VAL A 145 -56.59 -26.93 2.16
C VAL A 145 -57.53 -27.15 3.33
N ASP A 146 -58.80 -26.81 3.16
CA ASP A 146 -59.84 -27.10 4.14
C ASP A 146 -60.23 -28.59 4.07
N PRO A 147 -60.01 -29.39 5.14
CA PRO A 147 -60.37 -30.81 5.15
C PRO A 147 -61.88 -31.05 5.06
N SER A 148 -62.71 -30.05 5.39
CA SER A 148 -64.17 -30.11 5.44
C SER A 148 -64.84 -29.78 4.10
N ASN A 149 -64.13 -29.08 3.22
CA ASN A 149 -64.66 -28.57 1.94
C ASN A 149 -63.65 -28.79 0.81
N LEU A 150 -63.38 -30.06 0.53
CA LEU A 150 -62.45 -30.48 -0.51
C LEU A 150 -63.06 -30.17 -1.89
N PRO A 151 -62.37 -29.46 -2.80
CA PRO A 151 -62.96 -28.99 -4.05
C PRO A 151 -63.35 -30.17 -4.95
N GLY A 152 -64.64 -30.20 -5.33
CA GLY A 152 -65.22 -31.21 -6.23
C GLY A 152 -66.71 -31.42 -6.03
N GLY A 153 -67.56 -30.49 -6.49
CA GLY A 153 -69.02 -30.64 -6.53
C GLY A 153 -69.68 -29.62 -7.48
N ASN A 154 -70.70 -30.05 -8.22
CA ASN A 154 -71.37 -29.35 -9.34
C ASN A 154 -71.69 -27.84 -9.12
N PRO A 155 -71.72 -27.02 -10.18
CA PRO A 155 -72.04 -25.59 -10.08
C PRO A 155 -73.52 -25.36 -9.71
N PRO A 156 -73.85 -24.43 -8.80
CA PRO A 156 -75.23 -24.01 -8.59
C PRO A 156 -75.70 -23.06 -9.70
N ALA A 157 -76.97 -23.22 -10.04
CA ALA A 157 -77.67 -22.63 -11.17
C ALA A 157 -77.93 -21.11 -11.07
N THR A 158 -78.10 -20.51 -12.25
CA THR A 158 -78.73 -19.21 -12.52
C THR A 158 -80.09 -19.05 -11.84
N GLY A 159 -80.33 -17.91 -11.17
CA GLY A 159 -81.66 -17.55 -10.67
C GLY A 159 -81.74 -16.16 -10.08
N SER A 160 -82.51 -15.27 -10.72
CA SER A 160 -82.76 -13.89 -10.34
C SER A 160 -83.48 -13.74 -9.00
N ALA A 161 -83.18 -12.69 -8.24
CA ALA A 161 -83.96 -12.31 -7.06
C ALA A 161 -84.54 -10.89 -7.24
N SER A 162 -85.87 -10.83 -7.42
CA SER A 162 -86.69 -9.63 -7.24
C SER A 162 -87.27 -9.59 -5.82
N LYS A 163 -87.30 -8.37 -5.27
CA LYS A 163 -87.97 -7.82 -4.08
C LYS A 163 -89.02 -8.69 -3.37
N THR A 164 -89.12 -8.57 -2.03
CA THR A 164 -90.19 -7.84 -1.31
C THR A 164 -89.81 -7.56 0.16
N LEU A 165 -90.22 -6.38 0.66
CA LEU A 165 -90.11 -5.82 2.03
C LEU A 165 -91.06 -6.54 3.03
N ILE A 166 -91.12 -6.38 4.37
CA ILE A 166 -91.06 -5.28 5.36
C ILE A 166 -91.06 -5.94 6.81
N PRO A 167 -91.18 -5.29 8.00
CA PRO A 167 -90.62 -4.07 8.62
C PRO A 167 -89.99 -4.24 10.04
N SER A 168 -89.22 -3.22 10.44
CA SER A 168 -88.97 -2.59 11.77
C SER A 168 -89.22 -3.32 13.10
N SER A 169 -88.25 -3.18 14.02
CA SER A 169 -88.52 -2.64 15.37
C SER A 169 -87.30 -1.93 15.98
N ASN A 170 -87.56 -0.75 16.53
CA ASN A 170 -86.66 0.10 17.31
C ASN A 170 -86.65 -0.40 18.76
N GLN A 171 -85.48 -0.51 19.40
CA GLN A 171 -85.37 -0.21 20.83
C GLN A 171 -83.92 0.15 21.21
N ALA A 172 -83.81 1.28 21.91
CA ALA A 172 -82.58 1.91 22.34
C ALA A 172 -81.95 1.23 23.56
N SER A 173 -80.62 1.25 23.68
CA SER A 173 -79.99 1.37 25.01
C SER A 173 -78.63 2.08 24.99
N LYS A 174 -78.42 2.79 26.10
CA LYS A 174 -77.47 3.86 26.42
C LYS A 174 -75.99 3.43 26.45
N GLY A 175 -75.17 4.25 25.78
CA GLY A 175 -73.91 4.86 26.24
C GLY A 175 -72.97 4.13 27.21
N ARG A 176 -71.74 3.91 26.76
CA ARG A 176 -70.53 4.00 27.61
C ARG A 176 -69.33 4.51 26.79
N LYS A 177 -68.48 5.24 27.51
CA LYS A 177 -67.59 6.31 27.04
C LYS A 177 -66.43 5.84 26.17
N SER A 178 -66.15 6.66 25.15
CA SER A 178 -64.90 6.75 24.40
C SER A 178 -63.74 7.17 25.32
N SER A 179 -62.62 6.46 25.24
CA SER A 179 -61.27 7.04 25.31
C SER A 179 -60.23 5.95 25.04
N THR A 180 -59.65 5.93 23.85
CA THR A 180 -58.19 5.99 23.60
C THR A 180 -58.05 6.10 22.08
N GLN A 181 -57.75 7.30 21.59
CA GLN A 181 -57.36 7.51 20.20
C GLN A 181 -56.01 6.82 19.99
N ASN A 182 -55.93 5.89 19.03
CA ASN A 182 -54.67 5.51 18.41
C ASN A 182 -54.23 6.67 17.50
N SER A 183 -53.32 7.50 17.96
CA SER A 183 -52.56 8.43 17.14
C SER A 183 -51.42 7.68 16.46
N GLN A 184 -51.70 7.03 15.33
CA GLN A 184 -50.63 6.57 14.44
C GLN A 184 -50.16 7.77 13.60
N ASN A 185 -48.91 8.18 13.80
CA ASN A 185 -48.25 9.16 12.94
C ASN A 185 -48.15 8.62 11.51
N LEU A 186 -48.96 9.18 10.60
CA LEU A 186 -48.93 8.84 9.18
C LEU A 186 -47.87 9.70 8.49
N TYR A 187 -46.79 9.05 8.05
CA TYR A 187 -45.76 9.68 7.23
C TYR A 187 -46.22 9.77 5.77
N LEU A 188 -46.15 10.96 5.18
CA LEU A 188 -46.35 11.16 3.74
C LEU A 188 -45.08 10.75 2.98
N ASN A 189 -45.11 9.58 2.34
CA ASN A 189 -43.95 8.99 1.68
C ASN A 189 -43.95 9.26 0.16
N LYS A 190 -43.83 10.53 -0.26
CA LYS A 190 -43.81 10.86 -1.69
C LYS A 190 -42.37 10.96 -2.21
N PRO A 191 -41.95 10.06 -3.14
CA PRO A 191 -40.64 10.19 -3.77
C PRO A 191 -40.60 11.40 -4.70
N ILE A 192 -39.43 12.02 -4.78
CA ILE A 192 -39.10 13.13 -5.68
C ILE A 192 -38.01 12.63 -6.61
N LEU A 193 -38.23 12.71 -7.92
CA LEU A 193 -37.26 12.34 -8.95
C LEU A 193 -37.10 13.48 -9.95
N LYS A 194 -35.86 13.90 -10.21
CA LYS A 194 -35.51 14.84 -11.28
C LYS A 194 -34.47 14.23 -12.21
N LEU A 195 -34.72 14.28 -13.51
CA LEU A 195 -33.82 13.84 -14.58
C LEU A 195 -33.27 15.07 -15.30
N ASN A 196 -31.94 15.20 -15.35
CA ASN A 196 -31.25 16.35 -15.94
C ASN A 196 -31.80 17.71 -15.46
N GLY A 197 -32.21 17.78 -14.19
CA GLY A 197 -32.77 18.98 -13.55
C GLY A 197 -34.28 19.18 -13.74
N THR A 198 -34.94 18.37 -14.58
CA THR A 198 -36.39 18.44 -14.83
C THR A 198 -37.11 17.38 -13.99
N PRO A 199 -38.24 17.69 -13.31
CA PRO A 199 -39.04 16.69 -12.62
C PRO A 199 -39.47 15.53 -13.54
N ALA A 200 -39.43 14.30 -13.02
CA ALA A 200 -39.89 13.11 -13.73
C ALA A 200 -41.39 13.22 -14.09
N SER A 201 -41.78 12.63 -15.22
CA SER A 201 -43.18 12.65 -15.64
C SER A 201 -44.08 11.90 -14.64
N PRO A 202 -45.35 12.31 -14.46
CA PRO A 202 -46.28 11.61 -13.57
C PRO A 202 -46.47 10.13 -13.93
N GLU A 203 -46.32 9.78 -15.21
CA GLU A 203 -46.35 8.40 -15.69
C GLU A 203 -45.15 7.61 -15.21
N LEU A 204 -43.93 8.12 -15.41
CA LEU A 204 -42.71 7.49 -14.91
C LEU A 204 -42.77 7.28 -13.40
N MET A 205 -43.26 8.27 -12.65
CA MET A 205 -43.41 8.19 -11.20
C MET A 205 -44.38 7.10 -10.73
N LYS A 206 -45.44 6.81 -11.50
CA LYS A 206 -46.40 5.73 -11.18
C LYS A 206 -45.81 4.33 -11.40
N ASP A 207 -44.85 4.22 -12.31
CA ASP A 207 -44.23 2.95 -12.68
C ASP A 207 -42.98 2.62 -11.88
N ILE A 208 -42.59 3.46 -10.91
CA ILE A 208 -41.49 3.15 -10.00
C ILE A 208 -41.94 2.04 -9.04
N LEU A 209 -41.25 0.91 -9.10
CA LEU A 209 -41.45 -0.23 -8.21
C LEU A 209 -40.61 -0.10 -6.93
N GLU A 210 -39.36 0.33 -7.09
CA GLU A 210 -38.40 0.43 -6.01
C GLU A 210 -37.43 1.60 -6.21
N ILE A 211 -37.18 2.34 -5.13
CA ILE A 211 -36.07 3.30 -5.03
C ILE A 211 -35.20 2.88 -3.85
N VAL A 212 -33.91 2.76 -4.10
CA VAL A 212 -32.90 2.60 -3.05
C VAL A 212 -31.90 3.74 -3.19
N VAL A 213 -31.65 4.46 -2.10
CA VAL A 213 -30.54 5.41 -1.99
C VAL A 213 -29.68 4.98 -0.81
N ASP A 214 -28.45 4.60 -1.09
CA ASP A 214 -27.47 4.20 -0.10
C ASP A 214 -26.39 5.29 -0.03
N GLU A 215 -26.32 6.00 1.09
CA GLU A 215 -25.32 7.03 1.35
C GLU A 215 -24.31 6.50 2.37
N SER A 216 -23.03 6.81 2.16
CA SER A 216 -21.96 6.36 3.06
C SER A 216 -20.87 7.42 3.18
N LEU A 217 -20.27 7.54 4.37
CA LEU A 217 -19.02 8.28 4.55
C LEU A 217 -17.80 7.49 4.04
N HIS A 218 -17.96 6.17 3.86
CA HIS A 218 -16.89 5.23 3.52
C HIS A 218 -17.02 4.64 2.13
N MET A 219 -18.11 4.89 1.39
CA MET A 219 -18.31 4.39 0.03
C MET A 219 -18.96 5.48 -0.84
N PRO A 220 -18.88 5.41 -2.19
CA PRO A 220 -19.67 6.27 -3.04
C PRO A 220 -21.14 6.10 -2.72
N SER A 221 -21.85 7.22 -2.56
CA SER A 221 -23.30 7.15 -2.42
C SER A 221 -23.89 6.63 -3.72
N MET A 222 -24.81 5.68 -3.66
CA MET A 222 -25.41 5.02 -4.81
C MET A 222 -26.92 5.12 -4.79
N PHE A 223 -27.51 5.05 -5.97
CA PHE A 223 -28.95 4.86 -6.12
C PHE A 223 -29.26 3.65 -7.01
N MET A 224 -30.45 3.11 -6.81
CA MET A 224 -31.08 2.16 -7.71
C MET A 224 -32.55 2.53 -7.88
N LEU A 225 -33.00 2.57 -9.14
CA LEU A 225 -34.41 2.72 -9.51
C LEU A 225 -34.85 1.48 -10.27
N LYS A 226 -35.83 0.76 -9.76
CA LYS A 226 -36.50 -0.32 -10.49
C LYS A 226 -37.82 0.20 -11.02
N ILE A 227 -37.98 0.18 -12.34
CA ILE A 227 -39.12 0.75 -13.05
C ILE A 227 -39.86 -0.36 -13.77
N HIS A 228 -41.18 -0.38 -13.60
CA HIS A 228 -42.07 -1.26 -14.32
C HIS A 228 -42.06 -0.91 -15.81
N ASN A 229 -41.84 -1.93 -16.65
CA ASN A 229 -41.82 -1.79 -18.09
C ASN A 229 -42.24 -3.12 -18.73
N THR A 230 -43.00 -3.03 -19.83
CA THR A 230 -43.54 -4.16 -20.57
C THR A 230 -42.72 -4.41 -21.83
N GLU A 231 -42.44 -5.68 -22.15
CA GLU A 231 -41.64 -6.07 -23.31
C GLU A 231 -42.49 -6.27 -24.57
N VAL A 232 -43.73 -6.72 -24.40
CA VAL A 232 -44.64 -7.12 -25.48
C VAL A 232 -45.85 -6.20 -25.52
N GLU A 233 -46.36 -5.88 -26.71
CA GLU A 233 -47.63 -5.18 -26.90
C GLU A 233 -48.79 -6.05 -26.37
N ALA A 234 -49.11 -5.91 -25.09
CA ALA A 234 -50.21 -6.66 -24.47
C ALA A 234 -51.61 -6.08 -24.80
N SER A 235 -51.68 -4.91 -25.47
CA SER A 235 -52.92 -4.25 -25.91
C SER A 235 -52.61 -3.16 -26.95
N GLU A 236 -53.62 -2.65 -27.68
CA GLU A 236 -53.49 -1.55 -28.67
C GLU A 236 -52.91 -0.24 -28.08
N ASN A 237 -52.87 -0.09 -26.75
CA ASN A 237 -52.33 1.08 -26.05
C ASN A 237 -51.04 0.78 -25.26
N ALA A 238 -50.46 -0.41 -25.38
CA ALA A 238 -49.19 -0.73 -24.73
C ALA A 238 -48.04 -0.07 -25.51
N GLU A 239 -47.20 0.72 -24.83
CA GLU A 239 -45.94 1.22 -25.38
C GLU A 239 -44.77 0.44 -24.78
N PRO A 240 -44.30 -0.65 -25.44
CA PRO A 240 -43.09 -1.35 -25.01
C PRO A 240 -41.93 -0.37 -24.89
N TRP A 241 -41.12 -0.53 -23.85
CA TRP A 241 -39.93 0.31 -23.61
C TRP A 241 -40.21 1.81 -23.46
N ARG A 242 -41.45 2.23 -23.11
CA ARG A 242 -41.85 3.64 -23.00
C ARG A 242 -40.92 4.54 -22.18
N HIS A 243 -40.24 3.97 -21.18
CA HIS A 243 -39.37 4.70 -20.26
C HIS A 243 -37.90 4.65 -20.63
N GLN A 244 -37.50 3.87 -21.64
CA GLN A 244 -36.09 3.69 -22.03
C GLN A 244 -35.44 5.01 -22.47
N LYS A 245 -36.20 5.88 -23.16
CA LYS A 245 -35.72 7.18 -23.66
C LYS A 245 -35.24 8.15 -22.57
N TYR A 246 -35.62 7.92 -21.31
CA TYR A 246 -35.32 8.82 -20.20
C TYR A 246 -33.96 8.57 -19.53
N PHE A 247 -33.28 7.46 -19.85
CA PHE A 247 -32.07 7.05 -19.13
C PHE A 247 -30.91 6.75 -20.07
N ASN A 248 -29.86 7.57 -20.00
CA ASN A 248 -28.58 7.29 -20.65
C ASN A 248 -27.46 7.29 -19.61
N ILE A 249 -26.43 6.49 -19.84
CA ILE A 249 -25.21 6.52 -19.00
C ILE A 249 -24.59 7.93 -19.09
N GLY A 250 -24.34 8.54 -17.94
CA GLY A 250 -23.83 9.90 -17.81
C GLY A 250 -24.89 10.98 -17.56
N ASP A 251 -26.18 10.67 -17.74
CA ASP A 251 -27.26 11.59 -17.35
C ASP A 251 -27.26 11.84 -15.84
N ARG A 252 -27.74 13.03 -15.43
CA ARG A 252 -27.86 13.41 -14.03
C ARG A 252 -29.23 13.06 -13.47
N ILE A 253 -29.24 12.56 -12.25
CA ILE A 253 -30.45 12.23 -11.51
C ILE A 253 -30.40 12.85 -10.12
N SER A 254 -31.54 13.30 -9.63
CA SER A 254 -31.70 13.78 -8.27
C SER A 254 -32.87 13.05 -7.63
N ILE A 255 -32.63 12.44 -6.47
CA ILE A 255 -33.63 11.65 -5.74
C ILE A 255 -33.77 12.24 -4.34
N GLY A 256 -35.02 12.37 -3.89
CA GLY A 256 -35.37 12.81 -2.55
C GLY A 256 -36.74 12.29 -2.14
N PHE A 257 -37.16 12.67 -0.93
CA PHE A 257 -38.49 12.38 -0.43
C PHE A 257 -39.08 13.63 0.22
N GLU A 258 -40.38 13.83 0.06
CA GLU A 258 -41.11 14.74 0.94
C GLU A 258 -41.19 14.07 2.33
N ALA A 259 -40.96 14.84 3.40
CA ALA A 259 -41.14 14.34 4.77
C ALA A 259 -42.15 15.23 5.48
N GLY A 260 -43.11 14.61 6.15
CA GLY A 260 -44.07 15.27 7.02
C GLY A 260 -44.86 14.22 7.81
N THR A 261 -45.07 14.51 9.08
CA THR A 261 -45.95 13.73 9.97
C THR A 261 -47.32 14.40 10.06
N THR A 262 -48.35 13.65 10.39
CA THR A 262 -49.69 14.21 10.70
C THR A 262 -49.72 15.18 11.89
N GLU A 263 -48.62 15.29 12.64
CA GLU A 263 -48.45 16.15 13.81
C GLU A 263 -47.62 17.42 13.54
N ASP A 264 -47.03 17.57 12.34
CA ASP A 264 -46.30 18.79 11.97
C ASP A 264 -47.27 19.97 11.82
N ASN A 265 -46.93 21.11 12.45
CA ASN A 265 -47.68 22.37 12.32
C ASN A 265 -47.86 22.82 10.85
N ASP A 266 -46.98 22.32 9.99
CA ASP A 266 -46.84 22.61 8.57
C ASP A 266 -47.40 21.47 7.67
N PHE A 267 -48.15 20.50 8.20
CA PHE A 267 -48.71 19.38 7.41
C PHE A 267 -49.55 19.83 6.20
N GLN A 268 -50.12 21.04 6.26
CA GLN A 268 -50.84 21.68 5.14
C GLN A 268 -49.97 22.65 4.32
N GLU A 269 -48.85 23.11 4.87
CA GLU A 269 -47.95 24.10 4.29
C GLU A 269 -46.51 23.61 4.41
N ILE A 270 -46.03 22.77 3.49
CA ILE A 270 -44.66 22.82 2.93
C ILE A 270 -44.39 21.54 2.10
N LYS A 271 -44.10 21.75 0.80
CA LYS A 271 -43.35 20.82 -0.06
C LYS A 271 -41.86 20.92 0.31
N LYS A 272 -41.42 20.43 1.48
CA LYS A 272 -39.98 20.41 1.82
C LYS A 272 -39.38 19.27 1.03
N GLU A 273 -38.82 19.59 -0.13
CA GLU A 273 -38.09 18.61 -0.94
C GLU A 273 -36.80 18.22 -0.20
N ASN A 274 -36.82 17.13 0.58
CA ASN A 274 -35.62 16.62 1.22
C ASN A 274 -34.85 15.76 0.21
N ARG A 275 -33.90 16.40 -0.44
CA ARG A 275 -33.01 15.75 -1.41
C ARG A 275 -32.00 14.86 -0.69
N LEU A 276 -31.89 13.61 -1.15
CA LEU A 276 -30.95 12.63 -0.62
C LEU A 276 -29.69 12.53 -1.46
N ILE A 277 -29.83 12.42 -2.79
CA ILE A 277 -28.67 12.21 -3.67
C ILE A 277 -28.82 12.98 -4.98
N ASP A 278 -27.72 13.59 -5.41
CA ASP A 278 -27.47 13.98 -6.80
C ASP A 278 -26.43 13.02 -7.36
N ALA A 279 -26.77 12.33 -8.44
CA ALA A 279 -25.94 11.26 -9.00
C ALA A 279 -25.89 11.30 -10.52
N GLU A 280 -24.97 10.49 -11.06
CA GLU A 280 -24.81 10.23 -12.48
C GLU A 280 -25.15 8.77 -12.75
N ILE A 281 -25.94 8.51 -13.80
CA ILE A 281 -26.26 7.15 -14.22
C ILE A 281 -24.97 6.46 -14.68
N THR A 282 -24.61 5.33 -14.06
CA THR A 282 -23.42 4.55 -14.42
C THR A 282 -23.74 3.16 -14.93
N GLY A 283 -24.97 2.69 -14.72
CA GLY A 283 -25.42 1.37 -15.18
C GLY A 283 -26.90 1.37 -15.47
N ILE A 284 -27.29 0.64 -16.51
CA ILE A 284 -28.68 0.37 -16.86
C ILE A 284 -28.76 -1.14 -17.10
N GLU A 285 -29.64 -1.79 -16.36
CA GLU A 285 -29.90 -3.23 -16.39
C GLU A 285 -31.36 -3.45 -16.80
N VAL A 286 -31.65 -4.62 -17.36
CA VAL A 286 -33.02 -5.05 -17.66
C VAL A 286 -33.24 -6.43 -17.07
N ASP A 287 -34.30 -6.55 -16.27
CA ASP A 287 -34.72 -7.77 -15.58
C ASP A 287 -35.97 -8.33 -16.28
N PHE A 288 -35.78 -9.36 -17.12
CA PHE A 288 -36.83 -10.05 -17.86
C PHE A 288 -37.55 -11.06 -16.97
N THR A 289 -38.86 -10.90 -16.80
CA THR A 289 -39.70 -11.81 -16.00
C THR A 289 -40.49 -12.76 -16.89
N ARG A 290 -40.93 -13.89 -16.33
CA ARG A 290 -41.76 -14.88 -17.05
C ARG A 290 -43.16 -14.38 -17.47
N LYS A 291 -43.53 -13.13 -17.11
CA LYS A 291 -44.83 -12.52 -17.37
C LYS A 291 -44.83 -11.52 -18.54
N SER A 292 -43.82 -11.54 -19.41
CA SER A 292 -43.62 -10.54 -20.49
C SER A 292 -43.34 -9.12 -19.98
N GLU A 293 -42.83 -9.00 -18.74
CA GLU A 293 -42.36 -7.75 -18.17
C GLU A 293 -40.83 -7.70 -18.27
N ALA A 294 -40.29 -6.52 -18.57
CA ALA A 294 -38.85 -6.26 -18.68
C ALA A 294 -38.51 -5.04 -17.82
N HIS A 295 -38.40 -5.24 -16.51
CA HIS A 295 -38.15 -4.15 -15.56
C HIS A 295 -36.82 -3.46 -15.86
N ILE A 296 -36.83 -2.13 -15.98
CA ILE A 296 -35.61 -1.35 -16.16
C ILE A 296 -35.04 -1.04 -14.78
N VAL A 297 -33.78 -1.41 -14.56
CA VAL A 297 -33.04 -1.11 -13.33
C VAL A 297 -31.95 -0.10 -13.65
N VAL A 298 -32.13 1.13 -13.19
CA VAL A 298 -31.16 2.22 -13.37
C VAL A 298 -30.32 2.35 -12.11
N ARG A 299 -29.01 2.34 -12.27
CA ARG A 299 -28.05 2.51 -11.17
C ARG A 299 -27.10 3.65 -11.44
N GLY A 300 -26.67 4.29 -10.38
CA GLY A 300 -25.64 5.31 -10.48
C GLY A 300 -25.09 5.69 -9.14
N TYR A 301 -24.12 6.59 -9.19
CA TYR A 301 -23.36 7.03 -8.03
C TYR A 301 -23.27 8.55 -8.02
N ASP A 302 -23.10 9.11 -6.83
CA ASP A 302 -22.72 10.51 -6.69
C ASP A 302 -21.38 10.80 -7.40
N VAL A 303 -21.05 12.08 -7.57
CA VAL A 303 -19.83 12.49 -8.31
C VAL A 303 -18.52 11.96 -7.71
N SER A 304 -18.54 11.35 -6.52
CA SER A 304 -17.37 10.68 -5.93
C SER A 304 -16.89 9.49 -6.76
N HIS A 305 -17.75 8.84 -7.57
CA HIS A 305 -17.35 7.71 -8.42
C HIS A 305 -16.19 8.05 -9.37
N ARG A 306 -16.06 9.33 -9.73
CA ARG A 306 -14.98 9.85 -10.57
C ARG A 306 -13.60 9.70 -9.90
N LEU A 307 -13.54 9.76 -8.57
CA LEU A 307 -12.30 9.60 -7.80
C LEU A 307 -11.81 8.14 -7.74
N TYR A 308 -12.68 7.17 -8.05
CA TYR A 308 -12.36 5.75 -8.13
C TYR A 308 -11.88 5.33 -9.54
N ARG A 309 -11.98 6.21 -10.53
CA ARG A 309 -11.63 5.90 -11.92
C ARG A 309 -10.20 6.31 -12.24
N GLY A 310 -9.46 5.39 -12.84
CA GLY A 310 -8.07 5.59 -13.24
C GLY A 310 -7.11 5.52 -12.06
N ARG A 311 -5.84 5.22 -12.37
CA ARG A 311 -4.74 5.22 -11.40
C ARG A 311 -3.70 6.25 -11.84
N TYR A 312 -3.13 6.97 -10.87
CA TYR A 312 -2.31 8.14 -11.14
C TYR A 312 -0.94 8.01 -10.45
N ASN A 313 0.08 8.60 -11.08
CA ASN A 313 1.41 8.78 -10.54
C ASN A 313 1.74 10.28 -10.53
N GLN A 314 1.57 10.93 -9.39
CA GLN A 314 1.80 12.38 -9.27
C GLN A 314 2.41 12.76 -7.93
N SER A 315 3.21 13.83 -7.92
CA SER A 315 3.79 14.39 -6.71
C SER A 315 3.23 15.76 -6.34
N PHE A 316 3.11 15.98 -5.03
CA PHE A 316 2.69 17.22 -4.39
C PHE A 316 3.84 17.71 -3.52
N LEU A 317 4.28 18.94 -3.75
CA LEU A 317 5.43 19.53 -3.06
C LEU A 317 4.93 20.61 -2.09
N ASN A 318 5.51 20.65 -0.90
CA ASN A 318 5.23 21.68 0.12
C ASN A 318 3.72 21.92 0.33
N SER A 319 2.95 20.84 0.44
CA SER A 319 1.48 20.88 0.47
C SER A 319 0.95 20.25 1.76
N THR A 320 -0.15 20.79 2.29
CA THR A 320 -0.93 20.11 3.33
C THR A 320 -1.88 19.08 2.70
N ASP A 321 -2.34 18.09 3.46
CA ASP A 321 -3.38 17.15 3.00
C ASP A 321 -4.65 17.88 2.51
N THR A 322 -4.99 19.02 3.13
CA THR A 322 -6.11 19.89 2.71
C THR A 322 -5.89 20.48 1.32
N ASP A 323 -4.67 20.90 1.00
CA ASP A 323 -4.32 21.45 -0.32
C ASP A 323 -4.33 20.37 -1.40
N ILE A 324 -3.90 19.16 -1.04
CA ILE A 324 -3.93 17.98 -1.91
C ILE A 324 -5.39 17.63 -2.26
N VAL A 325 -6.28 17.54 -1.27
CA VAL A 325 -7.72 17.30 -1.49
C VAL A 325 -8.30 18.37 -2.41
N ARG A 326 -7.99 19.64 -2.17
CA ARG A 326 -8.46 20.76 -3.01
C ARG A 326 -8.04 20.60 -4.47
N ARG A 327 -6.77 20.27 -4.72
CA ARG A 327 -6.23 20.10 -6.08
C ARG A 327 -6.85 18.90 -6.80
N VAL A 328 -7.01 17.78 -6.10
CA VAL A 328 -7.61 16.55 -6.66
C VAL A 328 -9.11 16.76 -6.94
N ALA A 329 -9.83 17.45 -6.06
CA ALA A 329 -11.25 17.77 -6.28
C ALA A 329 -11.46 18.63 -7.53
N GLN A 330 -10.57 19.60 -7.76
CA GLN A 330 -10.58 20.42 -8.98
C GLN A 330 -10.31 19.58 -10.24
N GLN A 331 -9.34 18.66 -10.20
CA GLN A 331 -9.06 17.72 -11.30
C GLN A 331 -10.28 16.85 -11.62
N ALA A 332 -10.99 16.36 -10.61
CA ALA A 332 -12.19 15.52 -10.74
C ALA A 332 -13.49 16.31 -11.03
N ARG A 333 -13.41 17.66 -11.09
CA ARG A 333 -14.57 18.56 -11.26
C ARG A 333 -15.65 18.36 -10.19
N ILE A 334 -15.23 18.22 -8.94
CA ILE A 334 -16.12 18.10 -7.77
C ILE A 334 -16.08 19.43 -7.01
N SER A 335 -17.25 19.93 -6.59
CA SER A 335 -17.31 21.18 -5.83
C SER A 335 -16.73 20.99 -4.43
N ILE A 336 -16.24 22.06 -3.82
CA ILE A 336 -15.63 22.00 -2.49
C ILE A 336 -16.68 22.32 -1.42
N GLY A 337 -16.82 21.44 -0.44
CA GLY A 337 -17.57 21.65 0.79
C GLY A 337 -16.68 22.19 1.91
N LYS A 338 -16.90 21.71 3.13
CA LYS A 338 -16.04 22.09 4.27
C LYS A 338 -14.71 21.33 4.21
N LEU A 339 -13.61 22.07 4.19
CA LEU A 339 -12.25 21.55 4.34
C LEU A 339 -11.64 22.10 5.63
N ASP A 340 -11.46 21.26 6.65
CA ASP A 340 -10.73 21.63 7.85
C ASP A 340 -9.21 21.61 7.58
N ALA A 341 -8.46 22.46 8.26
CA ALA A 341 -7.01 22.51 8.10
C ALA A 341 -6.33 21.28 8.72
N SER A 342 -5.61 20.48 7.92
CA SER A 342 -4.82 19.35 8.44
C SER A 342 -3.57 19.78 9.22
N GLY A 343 -3.02 20.94 8.87
CA GLY A 343 -2.04 21.69 9.66
C GLY A 343 -0.59 21.21 9.63
N VAL A 344 -0.28 20.07 9.01
CA VAL A 344 1.10 19.64 8.71
C VAL A 344 1.38 19.88 7.24
N VAL A 345 2.49 20.56 6.94
CA VAL A 345 2.98 20.78 5.57
C VAL A 345 3.99 19.69 5.26
N HIS A 346 3.76 18.95 4.19
CA HIS A 346 4.64 17.88 3.73
C HIS A 346 5.59 18.42 2.66
N GLU A 347 6.90 18.22 2.80
CA GLU A 347 7.88 18.62 1.78
C GLU A 347 7.60 17.89 0.45
N TYR A 348 7.19 16.63 0.54
CA TYR A 348 6.90 15.76 -0.60
C TYR A 348 5.84 14.71 -0.27
N VAL A 349 4.81 14.61 -1.11
CA VAL A 349 3.82 13.53 -1.11
C VAL A 349 3.70 12.98 -2.53
N CYS A 350 3.60 11.67 -2.69
CA CYS A 350 3.47 10.96 -3.95
C CYS A 350 2.21 10.08 -3.91
N GLN A 351 1.38 10.22 -4.93
CA GLN A 351 0.36 9.23 -5.27
C GLN A 351 1.02 8.20 -6.18
N GLU A 352 1.13 6.94 -5.75
CA GLU A 352 1.88 5.88 -6.46
C GLU A 352 0.94 4.79 -7.02
N ASN A 353 0.51 4.95 -8.27
CA ASN A 353 -0.39 4.03 -8.96
C ASN A 353 -1.69 3.75 -8.18
N GLN A 354 -2.23 4.78 -7.52
CA GLN A 354 -3.47 4.73 -6.76
C GLN A 354 -4.58 5.50 -7.48
N THR A 355 -5.82 5.12 -7.26
CA THR A 355 -6.96 6.01 -7.55
C THR A 355 -6.90 7.23 -6.65
N HIS A 356 -7.58 8.32 -7.03
CA HIS A 356 -7.64 9.51 -6.17
C HIS A 356 -8.31 9.21 -4.83
N MET A 357 -9.35 8.37 -4.81
CA MET A 357 -10.05 8.05 -3.56
C MET A 357 -9.20 7.22 -2.62
N GLU A 358 -8.52 6.16 -3.10
CA GLU A 358 -7.61 5.34 -2.28
C GLU A 358 -6.57 6.25 -1.61
N PHE A 359 -5.88 7.07 -2.42
CA PHE A 359 -4.87 8.00 -1.94
C PHE A 359 -5.41 8.99 -0.90
N LEU A 360 -6.49 9.71 -1.21
CA LEU A 360 -7.02 10.73 -0.29
C LEU A 360 -7.56 10.12 1.01
N ARG A 361 -8.13 8.90 0.97
CA ARG A 361 -8.59 8.21 2.18
C ARG A 361 -7.45 7.73 3.06
N GLU A 362 -6.38 7.19 2.47
CA GLU A 362 -5.17 6.86 3.23
C GLU A 362 -4.62 8.12 3.93
N ARG A 363 -4.61 9.26 3.24
CA ARG A 363 -4.21 10.55 3.84
C ARG A 363 -5.15 11.00 4.95
N ALA A 364 -6.46 10.87 4.77
CA ALA A 364 -7.48 11.23 5.76
C ALA A 364 -7.38 10.37 7.03
N ALA A 365 -7.29 9.05 6.86
CA ALA A 365 -7.19 8.08 7.94
C ALA A 365 -5.95 8.33 8.82
N LYS A 366 -4.79 8.64 8.21
CA LYS A 366 -3.55 8.96 8.94
C LYS A 366 -3.67 10.10 9.94
N ILE A 367 -4.63 11.03 9.75
CA ILE A 367 -4.82 12.20 10.62
C ILE A 367 -6.19 12.23 11.30
N GLY A 368 -7.00 11.17 11.15
CA GLY A 368 -8.32 11.06 11.78
C GLY A 368 -9.36 11.99 11.16
N PHE A 369 -9.24 12.25 9.87
CA PHE A 369 -10.21 13.03 9.09
C PHE A 369 -11.15 12.09 8.33
N GLU A 370 -12.37 12.53 8.11
CA GLU A 370 -13.32 11.92 7.19
C GLU A 370 -13.22 12.60 5.81
N LEU A 371 -13.29 11.79 4.76
CA LEU A 371 -13.33 12.22 3.37
C LEU A 371 -14.55 11.59 2.68
N PHE A 372 -15.52 12.42 2.34
CA PHE A 372 -16.75 11.98 1.69
C PHE A 372 -17.27 13.05 0.74
N VAL A 373 -18.20 12.67 -0.13
CA VAL A 373 -18.92 13.60 -1.01
C VAL A 373 -20.39 13.54 -0.61
N GLN A 374 -21.00 14.72 -0.50
CA GLN A 374 -22.42 14.86 -0.23
C GLN A 374 -22.90 16.13 -0.92
N ASP A 375 -24.08 16.11 -1.53
CA ASP A 375 -24.64 17.27 -2.23
C ASP A 375 -23.68 17.87 -3.29
N ASN A 376 -23.03 16.99 -4.08
CA ASN A 376 -22.04 17.35 -5.10
C ASN A 376 -20.78 18.07 -4.57
N LYS A 377 -20.56 18.05 -3.25
CA LYS A 377 -19.43 18.71 -2.59
C LYS A 377 -18.57 17.70 -1.85
N VAL A 378 -17.24 17.81 -2.02
CA VAL A 378 -16.28 17.03 -1.22
C VAL A 378 -16.05 17.69 0.13
N TYR A 379 -16.08 16.89 1.19
CA TYR A 379 -15.78 17.28 2.55
C TYR A 379 -14.50 16.58 3.01
N PHE A 380 -13.64 17.32 3.70
CA PHE A 380 -12.43 16.81 4.33
C PHE A 380 -12.30 17.47 5.69
N ARG A 381 -12.77 16.81 6.73
CA ARG A 381 -12.96 17.44 8.04
C ARG A 381 -12.77 16.44 9.17
N LYS A 382 -12.74 16.91 10.41
CA LYS A 382 -12.88 16.01 11.55
C LYS A 382 -14.36 15.67 11.78
N PRO A 383 -14.69 14.47 12.28
CA PRO A 383 -16.03 14.15 12.74
C PRO A 383 -16.51 15.20 13.74
N LYS A 384 -17.77 15.63 13.60
CA LYS A 384 -18.36 16.68 14.43
C LYS A 384 -19.81 16.36 14.76
N SER A 385 -20.27 16.84 15.91
CA SER A 385 -21.66 16.73 16.35
C SER A 385 -22.45 17.94 15.84
N ASP A 386 -23.02 17.83 14.64
CA ASP A 386 -23.82 18.90 14.03
C ASP A 386 -25.31 18.51 13.98
N GLY A 387 -26.11 19.09 14.87
CA GLY A 387 -27.54 18.79 14.99
C GLY A 387 -27.81 17.38 15.53
N SER A 388 -28.80 17.26 16.41
CA SER A 388 -29.24 15.97 16.94
C SER A 388 -30.70 15.77 16.60
N LEU A 389 -31.00 14.77 15.79
CA LEU A 389 -32.36 14.30 15.59
C LEU A 389 -32.67 13.25 16.66
N LYS A 390 -33.68 13.52 17.49
CA LYS A 390 -34.09 12.58 18.54
C LYS A 390 -35.01 11.53 17.94
N LEU A 391 -34.71 10.26 18.21
CA LEU A 391 -35.50 9.11 17.75
C LEU A 391 -35.82 8.21 18.94
N GLU A 392 -37.08 7.82 19.07
CA GLU A 392 -37.57 7.03 20.19
C GLU A 392 -37.84 5.57 19.81
N TRP A 393 -37.40 4.64 20.68
CA TRP A 393 -37.61 3.21 20.49
C TRP A 393 -39.11 2.86 20.45
N LEU A 394 -39.51 2.02 19.48
CA LEU A 394 -40.90 1.62 19.18
C LEU A 394 -41.82 2.73 18.65
N GLU A 395 -41.32 3.95 18.50
CA GLU A 395 -42.04 5.06 17.88
C GLU A 395 -41.44 5.38 16.52
N ASP A 396 -40.17 5.82 16.50
CA ASP A 396 -39.45 6.13 15.26
C ASP A 396 -38.60 4.95 14.78
N ILE A 397 -38.12 4.12 15.71
CA ILE A 397 -37.22 3.00 15.47
C ILE A 397 -37.96 1.68 15.64
N THR A 398 -37.89 0.86 14.60
CA THR A 398 -38.55 -0.45 14.48
C THR A 398 -37.61 -1.64 14.75
N SER A 399 -36.30 -1.48 14.53
CA SER A 399 -35.29 -2.47 14.87
C SER A 399 -33.98 -1.75 15.22
N PHE A 400 -33.27 -2.28 16.21
CA PHE A 400 -31.99 -1.75 16.67
C PHE A 400 -31.10 -2.88 17.17
N ASP A 401 -30.01 -3.13 16.46
CA ASP A 401 -29.00 -4.13 16.74
C ASP A 401 -27.70 -3.42 17.13
N VAL A 402 -27.29 -3.55 18.38
CA VAL A 402 -26.07 -2.89 18.90
C VAL A 402 -25.06 -3.91 19.40
N ARG A 403 -23.80 -3.71 18.99
CA ARG A 403 -22.66 -4.50 19.43
C ARG A 403 -21.68 -3.61 20.17
N VAL A 404 -21.39 -4.00 21.42
CA VAL A 404 -20.32 -3.41 22.23
C VAL A 404 -19.22 -4.45 22.39
N THR A 405 -17.99 -4.15 21.96
CA THR A 405 -16.91 -5.15 21.95
C THR A 405 -15.56 -4.59 22.38
N SER A 406 -14.88 -5.31 23.27
CA SER A 406 -13.52 -4.99 23.71
C SER A 406 -12.43 -5.69 22.89
N ALA A 407 -12.77 -6.39 21.80
CA ALA A 407 -11.87 -7.32 21.12
C ALA A 407 -10.57 -6.68 20.59
N GLU A 408 -10.65 -5.44 20.09
CA GLU A 408 -9.49 -4.68 19.55
C GLU A 408 -9.10 -3.48 20.43
N GLN A 409 -9.70 -3.34 21.61
CA GLN A 409 -9.52 -2.16 22.43
C GLN A 409 -8.17 -2.20 23.17
N VAL A 410 -7.42 -1.11 23.04
CA VAL A 410 -6.13 -0.91 23.70
C VAL A 410 -6.18 0.26 24.67
N SER A 411 -5.31 0.23 25.68
CA SER A 411 -5.18 1.31 26.66
C SER A 411 -4.46 2.56 26.11
N SER A 412 -3.64 2.37 25.08
CA SER A 412 -2.94 3.46 24.40
C SER A 412 -2.45 3.02 23.03
N VAL A 413 -2.35 3.99 22.11
CA VAL A 413 -1.66 3.85 20.82
C VAL A 413 -0.39 4.70 20.85
N GLN A 414 0.74 4.09 20.55
CA GLN A 414 2.05 4.74 20.47
C GLN A 414 2.56 4.68 19.02
N VAL A 415 3.05 5.81 18.50
CA VAL A 415 3.68 5.89 17.18
C VAL A 415 5.16 6.18 17.36
N ASN A 416 6.00 5.25 16.88
CA ASN A 416 7.45 5.36 16.91
C ASN A 416 7.99 5.59 15.51
N SER A 417 8.91 6.55 15.37
CA SER A 417 9.63 6.78 14.12
C SER A 417 11.04 7.31 14.36
N TRP A 418 11.92 7.09 13.40
CA TRP A 418 13.31 7.53 13.49
C TRP A 418 13.52 8.82 12.71
N ASP A 419 13.81 9.91 13.42
CA ASP A 419 14.26 11.15 12.80
C ASP A 419 15.73 11.01 12.42
N TYR A 420 15.98 10.71 11.16
CA TYR A 420 17.35 10.60 10.65
C TYR A 420 18.08 11.95 10.57
N THR A 421 17.35 13.08 10.64
CA THR A 421 17.93 14.43 10.59
C THR A 421 18.55 14.82 11.92
N GLN A 422 17.93 14.42 13.03
CA GLN A 422 18.41 14.64 14.39
C GLN A 422 19.07 13.39 15.01
N LYS A 423 18.99 12.24 14.34
CA LYS A 423 19.43 10.93 14.84
C LYS A 423 18.74 10.59 16.19
N LYS A 424 17.42 10.79 16.25
CA LYS A 424 16.63 10.65 17.48
C LYS A 424 15.31 9.90 17.23
N LEU A 425 14.85 9.16 18.24
CA LEU A 425 13.51 8.57 18.26
C LEU A 425 12.44 9.66 18.44
N ILE A 426 11.47 9.69 17.54
CA ILE A 426 10.16 10.32 17.72
C ILE A 426 9.24 9.24 18.31
N SER A 427 8.60 9.55 19.44
CA SER A 427 7.68 8.63 20.12
C SER A 427 6.57 9.42 20.77
N GLU A 428 5.36 9.34 20.20
CA GLU A 428 4.17 10.00 20.73
C GLU A 428 3.10 8.96 21.09
N THR A 429 2.25 9.28 22.07
CA THR A 429 1.25 8.34 22.57
C THR A 429 -0.10 9.03 22.78
N ALA A 430 -1.17 8.37 22.35
CA ALA A 430 -2.55 8.72 22.66
C ALA A 430 -3.15 7.67 23.60
N THR A 431 -3.81 8.11 24.67
CA THR A 431 -4.37 7.23 25.73
C THR A 431 -5.89 7.27 25.79
N LYS A 432 -6.53 8.17 25.04
CA LYS A 432 -7.98 8.36 25.05
C LYS A 432 -8.47 8.73 23.66
N GLU A 433 -9.52 8.05 23.23
CA GLU A 433 -10.26 8.30 22.01
C GLU A 433 -11.12 9.57 22.11
N GLN A 434 -11.31 10.25 20.97
CA GLN A 434 -12.11 11.45 20.79
C GLN A 434 -13.21 11.13 19.76
N LEU A 435 -14.32 10.55 20.25
CA LEU A 435 -15.43 10.10 19.43
C LEU A 435 -16.62 11.06 19.52
N VAL A 436 -17.45 11.07 18.49
CA VAL A 436 -18.73 11.78 18.47
C VAL A 436 -19.85 10.90 19.05
N THR A 437 -19.78 9.58 18.86
CA THR A 437 -20.71 8.62 19.45
C THR A 437 -20.49 8.54 20.96
N GLU A 438 -21.55 8.77 21.73
CA GLU A 438 -21.55 8.78 23.20
C GLU A 438 -22.69 7.88 23.70
N THR A 439 -22.34 6.80 24.41
CA THR A 439 -23.32 5.86 25.00
C THR A 439 -23.02 5.60 26.47
N GLY A 440 -23.97 5.00 27.19
CA GLY A 440 -23.77 4.59 28.57
C GLY A 440 -22.72 3.49 28.79
N ASN A 441 -22.13 2.92 27.72
CA ASN A 441 -21.04 1.95 27.81
C ASN A 441 -19.65 2.59 28.03
N GLY A 442 -19.55 3.91 27.89
CA GLY A 442 -18.29 4.65 28.04
C GLY A 442 -17.30 4.40 26.90
N ASN A 443 -16.01 4.51 27.21
CA ASN A 443 -14.92 4.46 26.25
C ASN A 443 -14.32 3.05 26.11
N GLY A 444 -13.98 2.64 24.89
CA GLY A 444 -13.31 1.38 24.61
C GLY A 444 -11.95 1.28 25.29
N SER A 445 -11.16 2.36 25.29
CA SER A 445 -9.85 2.42 25.98
C SER A 445 -9.93 2.11 27.48
N SER A 446 -11.04 2.48 28.13
CA SER A 446 -11.29 2.22 29.54
C SER A 446 -11.57 0.73 29.82
N THR A 447 -12.09 0.00 28.83
CA THR A 447 -12.38 -1.43 28.98
C THR A 447 -11.14 -2.31 28.89
N ALA A 448 -10.13 -1.88 28.13
CA ALA A 448 -8.85 -2.57 27.97
C ALA A 448 -8.15 -2.82 29.31
N GLN A 449 -8.39 -1.98 30.32
CA GLN A 449 -7.80 -2.09 31.66
C GLN A 449 -8.60 -3.01 32.60
N LYS A 450 -9.85 -3.38 32.26
CA LYS A 450 -10.75 -4.12 33.16
C LYS A 450 -10.38 -5.61 33.32
N PHE A 451 -9.58 -6.17 32.40
CA PHE A 451 -9.16 -7.57 32.43
C PHE A 451 -7.99 -7.87 33.39
N LYS A 452 -7.54 -6.89 34.19
CA LYS A 452 -6.50 -7.05 35.23
C LYS A 452 -5.20 -7.72 34.72
N MET A 453 -4.82 -7.44 33.48
CA MET A 453 -3.55 -7.92 32.90
C MET A 453 -2.35 -7.30 33.64
N LYS A 454 -1.22 -8.01 33.68
CA LYS A 454 0.03 -7.49 34.32
C LYS A 454 0.48 -6.15 33.72
N GLN A 455 0.28 -5.97 32.43
CA GLN A 455 0.43 -4.70 31.74
C GLN A 455 -0.80 -4.49 30.86
N PRO A 456 -1.36 -3.27 30.81
CA PRO A 456 -2.49 -2.99 29.96
C PRO A 456 -2.07 -3.10 28.48
N PRO A 457 -2.94 -3.60 27.58
CA PRO A 457 -2.59 -3.81 26.17
C PRO A 457 -2.33 -2.45 25.51
N LYS A 458 -1.28 -2.38 24.69
CA LYS A 458 -0.87 -1.19 23.95
C LYS A 458 -0.62 -1.54 22.49
N MET A 459 -1.03 -0.66 21.58
CA MET A 459 -0.66 -0.73 20.17
C MET A 459 0.58 0.14 19.92
N ILE A 460 1.59 -0.41 19.26
CA ILE A 460 2.78 0.33 18.86
C ILE A 460 2.92 0.26 17.33
N VAL A 461 2.86 1.41 16.68
CA VAL A 461 3.08 1.55 15.23
C VAL A 461 4.58 1.70 14.98
N VAL A 462 5.11 0.85 14.10
CA VAL A 462 6.56 0.75 13.81
C VAL A 462 6.90 0.75 12.32
N ASP A 463 5.88 0.75 11.46
CA ASP A 463 5.97 0.55 10.02
C ASP A 463 5.44 1.74 9.20
N GLN A 464 5.01 2.81 9.86
CA GLN A 464 4.59 4.06 9.23
C GLN A 464 5.51 5.21 9.67
N PRO A 465 6.56 5.53 8.89
CA PRO A 465 7.48 6.59 9.24
C PRO A 465 6.80 7.96 9.18
N VAL A 466 7.17 8.85 10.10
CA VAL A 466 6.70 10.25 10.17
C VAL A 466 7.88 11.19 10.26
N GLU A 467 7.72 12.46 9.90
CA GLU A 467 8.82 13.44 9.91
C GLU A 467 8.93 14.19 11.24
N THR A 468 7.81 14.36 11.95
CA THR A 468 7.74 15.25 13.12
C THR A 468 6.92 14.65 14.27
N ALA A 469 7.19 15.13 15.50
CA ALA A 469 6.38 14.77 16.66
C ALA A 469 4.91 15.21 16.51
N LYS A 470 4.63 16.31 15.82
CA LYS A 470 3.25 16.77 15.57
C LYS A 470 2.48 15.75 14.73
N GLU A 471 3.11 15.25 13.67
CA GLU A 471 2.55 14.21 12.79
C GLU A 471 2.35 12.88 13.55
N ALA A 472 3.36 12.45 14.32
CA ALA A 472 3.27 11.25 15.17
C ALA A 472 2.08 11.32 16.15
N LYS A 473 1.88 12.48 16.79
CA LYS A 473 0.77 12.72 17.72
C LYS A 473 -0.59 12.70 17.01
N GLN A 474 -0.70 13.29 15.82
CA GLN A 474 -1.93 13.25 15.03
C GLN A 474 -2.28 11.80 14.63
N MET A 475 -1.30 11.04 14.16
CA MET A 475 -1.47 9.63 13.79
C MET A 475 -1.83 8.75 14.99
N ALA A 476 -1.16 8.94 16.14
CA ALA A 476 -1.49 8.21 17.36
C ALA A 476 -2.94 8.49 17.81
N GLN A 477 -3.37 9.75 17.77
CA GLN A 477 -4.76 10.11 18.10
C GLN A 477 -5.75 9.55 17.08
N ALA A 478 -5.43 9.59 15.79
CA ALA A 478 -6.28 9.07 14.72
C ALA A 478 -6.54 7.57 14.88
N LEU A 479 -5.49 6.78 15.08
CA LEU A 479 -5.59 5.34 15.32
C LEU A 479 -6.29 5.02 16.65
N CYS A 480 -6.07 5.83 17.70
CA CYS A 480 -6.80 5.69 18.94
C CYS A 480 -8.30 5.95 18.76
N ASN A 481 -8.69 6.93 17.93
CA ASN A 481 -10.08 7.20 17.59
C ASN A 481 -10.67 6.08 16.71
N GLU A 482 -9.90 5.55 15.77
CA GLU A 482 -10.31 4.45 14.91
C GLU A 482 -10.63 3.19 15.74
N LEU A 483 -9.73 2.78 16.62
CA LEU A 483 -9.97 1.65 17.53
C LEU A 483 -11.15 1.91 18.47
N GLY A 484 -11.21 3.11 19.07
CA GLY A 484 -12.33 3.49 19.92
C GLY A 484 -13.68 3.50 19.19
N GLY A 485 -13.68 3.88 17.91
CA GLY A 485 -14.88 3.90 17.07
C GLY A 485 -15.50 2.52 16.87
N GLU A 486 -14.69 1.47 16.85
CA GLU A 486 -15.15 0.07 16.76
C GLU A 486 -15.66 -0.49 18.10
N PHE A 487 -15.59 0.29 19.19
CA PHE A 487 -16.08 -0.16 20.49
C PHE A 487 -17.61 -0.34 20.49
N VAL A 488 -18.33 0.55 19.79
CA VAL A 488 -19.79 0.52 19.67
C VAL A 488 -20.18 0.61 18.19
N ASN A 489 -20.68 -0.50 17.66
CA ASN A 489 -21.28 -0.56 16.34
C ASN A 489 -22.79 -0.77 16.49
N ALA A 490 -23.59 -0.14 15.62
CA ALA A 490 -25.04 -0.32 15.65
C ALA A 490 -25.66 -0.29 14.25
N ASP A 491 -26.72 -1.06 14.08
CA ASP A 491 -27.58 -1.10 12.91
C ASP A 491 -29.00 -0.80 13.37
N ALA A 492 -29.68 0.11 12.69
CA ALA A 492 -31.00 0.55 13.08
C ALA A 492 -31.91 0.66 11.87
N LYS A 493 -33.20 0.42 12.07
CA LYS A 493 -34.25 0.65 11.08
C LYS A 493 -35.32 1.56 11.64
N ALA A 494 -35.49 2.71 11.00
CA ALA A 494 -36.49 3.71 11.35
C ALA A 494 -37.59 3.79 10.29
N VAL A 495 -38.70 4.43 10.67
CA VAL A 495 -39.70 4.91 9.72
C VAL A 495 -39.02 5.88 8.74
N GLY A 496 -39.49 5.91 7.49
CA GLY A 496 -38.88 6.67 6.40
C GLY A 496 -38.71 8.16 6.72
N ASN A 497 -37.50 8.55 7.08
CA ASN A 497 -37.12 9.92 7.41
C ASN A 497 -35.85 10.31 6.61
N PRO A 498 -35.94 11.26 5.67
CA PRO A 498 -34.81 11.70 4.84
C PRO A 498 -33.84 12.65 5.57
N GLU A 499 -34.13 13.04 6.82
CA GLU A 499 -33.20 13.84 7.63
C GLU A 499 -32.12 12.97 8.31
N ILE A 500 -32.38 11.67 8.47
CA ILE A 500 -31.41 10.65 8.91
C ILE A 500 -30.43 10.41 7.75
N ARG A 501 -29.24 11.01 7.82
CA ARG A 501 -28.21 10.93 6.77
C ARG A 501 -26.81 10.76 7.39
N PRO A 502 -25.82 10.25 6.65
CA PRO A 502 -24.46 10.08 7.16
C PRO A 502 -23.82 11.43 7.48
N GLY A 503 -22.93 11.43 8.48
CA GLY A 503 -22.24 12.64 8.95
C GLY A 503 -23.06 13.48 9.93
N LYS A 504 -24.22 12.98 10.38
CA LYS A 504 -25.07 13.56 11.43
C LYS A 504 -25.09 12.70 12.69
N VAL A 505 -25.56 13.28 13.78
CA VAL A 505 -25.78 12.58 15.04
C VAL A 505 -27.28 12.37 15.26
N VAL A 506 -27.67 11.15 15.63
CA VAL A 506 -29.01 10.86 16.16
C VAL A 506 -28.93 10.58 17.65
N GLU A 507 -29.88 11.11 18.40
CA GLU A 507 -30.04 10.83 19.82
C GLU A 507 -31.10 9.75 19.99
N LEU A 508 -30.67 8.55 20.39
CA LEU A 508 -31.56 7.42 20.59
C LEU A 508 -32.01 7.37 22.04
N ALA A 509 -33.33 7.39 22.25
CA ALA A 509 -33.96 7.36 23.56
C ALA A 509 -34.79 6.10 23.77
N LYS A 510 -35.19 5.86 25.04
CA LYS A 510 -35.99 4.70 25.47
C LYS A 510 -35.35 3.31 25.23
N LEU A 511 -34.02 3.25 25.05
CA LEU A 511 -33.22 2.00 24.91
C LEU A 511 -32.50 1.60 26.21
N GLY A 512 -32.90 2.18 27.36
CA GLY A 512 -32.25 1.98 28.66
C GLY A 512 -30.94 2.75 28.82
N THR A 513 -30.30 2.63 29.99
CA THR A 513 -29.16 3.49 30.37
C THR A 513 -27.87 3.21 29.61
N ARG A 514 -27.69 1.99 29.09
CA ARG A 514 -26.48 1.60 28.36
C ARG A 514 -26.51 1.99 26.89
N TYR A 515 -27.67 1.89 26.25
CA TYR A 515 -27.81 1.99 24.80
C TYR A 515 -28.51 3.26 24.33
N SER A 516 -29.19 3.99 25.23
CA SER A 516 -29.59 5.36 24.91
C SER A 516 -28.34 6.26 24.85
N GLY A 517 -28.33 7.20 23.92
CA GLY A 517 -27.17 8.06 23.69
C GLY A 517 -27.11 8.66 22.30
N LYS A 518 -25.98 9.28 21.98
CA LYS A 518 -25.70 9.91 20.69
C LYS A 518 -24.95 8.95 19.79
N TYR A 519 -25.43 8.79 18.57
CA TYR A 519 -24.86 7.90 17.58
C TYR A 519 -24.50 8.69 16.32
N TYR A 520 -23.22 8.65 15.94
CA TYR A 520 -22.73 9.26 14.71
C TYR A 520 -22.99 8.33 13.52
N ILE A 521 -23.85 8.73 12.59
CA ILE A 521 -24.25 7.90 11.47
C ILE A 521 -23.15 7.90 10.40
N THR A 522 -22.68 6.72 10.01
CA THR A 522 -21.66 6.54 8.97
C THR A 522 -22.21 6.03 7.65
N GLY A 523 -23.44 5.47 7.65
CA GLY A 523 -24.14 5.08 6.42
C GLY A 523 -25.65 5.01 6.61
N THR A 524 -26.40 5.18 5.54
CA THR A 524 -27.87 5.11 5.52
C THR A 524 -28.36 4.48 4.23
N CYS A 525 -29.37 3.62 4.33
CA CYS A 525 -30.08 3.05 3.20
C CYS A 525 -31.55 3.47 3.29
N HIS A 526 -31.95 4.36 2.37
CA HIS A 526 -33.33 4.78 2.17
C HIS A 526 -33.97 3.87 1.14
N ARG A 527 -35.01 3.13 1.53
CA ARG A 527 -35.68 2.16 0.66
C ARG A 527 -37.16 2.47 0.57
N TYR A 528 -37.63 2.70 -0.65
CA TYR A 528 -39.04 2.88 -0.99
C TYR A 528 -39.48 1.74 -1.90
N VAL A 529 -40.43 0.93 -1.44
CA VAL A 529 -40.95 -0.24 -2.17
C VAL A 529 -42.47 -0.27 -2.03
N HIS A 530 -43.19 -0.26 -3.15
CA HIS A 530 -44.66 -0.32 -3.19
C HIS A 530 -45.36 0.67 -2.23
N GLY A 531 -44.85 1.91 -2.10
CA GLY A 531 -45.44 2.93 -1.22
C GLY A 531 -44.92 2.94 0.23
N ASN A 532 -44.14 1.93 0.63
CA ASN A 532 -43.54 1.87 1.96
C ASN A 532 -42.11 2.44 1.93
N TYR A 533 -41.86 3.49 2.71
CA TYR A 533 -40.56 4.12 2.88
C TYR A 533 -39.96 3.79 4.23
N THR A 534 -38.76 3.23 4.24
CA THR A 534 -37.98 2.95 5.45
C THR A 534 -36.57 3.50 5.33
N THR A 535 -36.01 3.94 6.46
CA THR A 535 -34.60 4.36 6.53
C THR A 535 -33.85 3.41 7.45
N SER A 536 -32.88 2.68 6.93
CA SER A 536 -31.89 1.97 7.73
C SER A 536 -30.66 2.84 7.90
N PHE A 537 -30.04 2.84 9.08
CA PHE A 537 -28.79 3.56 9.31
C PHE A 537 -27.82 2.74 10.13
N VAL A 538 -26.54 2.96 9.87
CA VAL A 538 -25.45 2.24 10.51
C VAL A 538 -24.50 3.21 11.20
N VAL A 539 -23.97 2.75 12.32
CA VAL A 539 -22.95 3.41 13.12
C VAL A 539 -21.77 2.46 13.14
N ARG A 540 -20.65 2.94 12.60
CA ARG A 540 -19.36 2.26 12.54
C ARG A 540 -18.26 3.24 12.95
N GLY A 541 -17.06 2.73 13.23
CA GLY A 541 -15.88 3.57 13.37
C GLY A 541 -15.44 4.18 12.02
N LEU A 542 -14.18 4.58 11.94
CA LEU A 542 -13.57 4.98 10.66
C LEU A 542 -13.37 3.78 9.71
N ARG A 543 -13.57 2.54 10.17
CA ARG A 543 -13.53 1.32 9.38
C ARG A 543 -14.93 0.94 8.92
N GLU A 544 -15.06 0.53 7.66
CA GLU A 544 -16.33 0.06 7.09
C GLU A 544 -16.76 -1.30 7.68
N GLY A 545 -15.80 -2.13 8.12
CA GLY A 545 -16.06 -3.43 8.75
C GLY A 545 -16.75 -4.45 7.84
N SER A 546 -16.88 -4.17 6.54
CA SER A 546 -17.55 -5.05 5.59
C SER A 546 -16.68 -6.27 5.26
N LEU A 547 -17.33 -7.40 4.92
CA LEU A 547 -16.62 -8.59 4.44
C LEU A 547 -15.73 -8.24 3.23
N PHE A 548 -16.14 -7.29 2.40
CA PHE A 548 -15.36 -6.78 1.26
C PHE A 548 -14.09 -6.05 1.70
N SER A 549 -14.12 -5.29 2.80
CA SER A 549 -12.91 -4.69 3.39
C SER A 549 -11.96 -5.72 4.03
N THR A 550 -12.48 -6.89 4.44
CA THR A 550 -11.70 -7.99 5.05
C THR A 550 -11.19 -8.98 4.01
N LEU A 551 -11.94 -9.17 2.91
CA LEU A 551 -11.52 -9.90 1.72
C LEU A 551 -10.46 -9.05 1.03
N GLN A 552 -9.21 -9.22 1.47
CA GLN A 552 -8.07 -8.51 0.93
C GLN A 552 -8.15 -8.51 -0.61
N PRO A 553 -8.15 -7.34 -1.28
CA PRO A 553 -7.80 -7.33 -2.69
C PRO A 553 -6.45 -8.04 -2.82
N LYS A 554 -6.27 -8.86 -3.87
CA LYS A 554 -5.02 -9.58 -4.15
C LYS A 554 -3.84 -8.70 -3.79
N THR A 555 -2.91 -9.20 -2.97
CA THR A 555 -1.73 -8.45 -2.51
C THR A 555 -0.90 -7.99 -3.71
N HIS A 556 -1.24 -6.81 -4.24
CA HIS A 556 -0.40 -6.08 -5.17
C HIS A 556 0.59 -5.30 -4.32
N LEU A 557 1.86 -5.66 -4.39
CA LEU A 557 2.92 -4.86 -3.76
C LEU A 557 2.87 -3.46 -4.37
N GLN A 558 2.77 -2.45 -3.51
CA GLN A 558 2.90 -1.06 -3.95
C GLN A 558 4.33 -0.82 -4.43
N PRO A 559 4.57 0.15 -5.35
CA PRO A 559 5.91 0.44 -5.83
C PRO A 559 6.93 0.67 -4.71
N GLY A 560 6.55 1.43 -3.67
CA GLY A 560 7.36 1.61 -2.46
C GLY A 560 7.73 0.32 -1.72
N GLN A 561 6.93 -0.75 -1.83
CA GLN A 561 7.21 -2.05 -1.21
C GLN A 561 8.14 -2.93 -2.06
N THR A 562 8.67 -2.40 -3.16
CA THR A 562 9.58 -3.10 -4.07
C THR A 562 10.88 -2.31 -4.26
N LEU A 563 11.82 -2.85 -5.02
CA LEU A 563 13.00 -2.09 -5.48
C LEU A 563 12.69 -1.48 -6.84
N LEU A 564 12.99 -0.19 -6.99
CA LEU A 564 12.80 0.53 -8.25
C LEU A 564 14.14 0.93 -8.85
N VAL A 565 14.19 0.95 -10.19
CA VAL A 565 15.26 1.62 -10.93
C VAL A 565 14.96 3.11 -10.95
N GLY A 566 15.93 3.91 -10.54
CA GLY A 566 15.88 5.37 -10.56
C GLY A 566 16.95 5.95 -11.48
N LEU A 567 16.63 7.08 -12.11
CA LEU A 567 17.61 7.90 -12.84
C LEU A 567 17.91 9.15 -12.03
N VAL A 568 19.17 9.37 -11.68
CA VAL A 568 19.57 10.52 -10.87
C VAL A 568 19.32 11.83 -11.62
N THR A 569 18.56 12.75 -11.02
CA THR A 569 18.30 14.07 -11.62
C THR A 569 19.03 15.20 -10.90
N LYS A 570 19.25 15.08 -9.59
CA LYS A 570 19.92 16.11 -8.78
C LYS A 570 20.81 15.45 -7.74
N ASN A 571 22.04 15.94 -7.62
CA ASN A 571 22.99 15.49 -6.61
C ASN A 571 23.59 16.63 -5.76
N LYS A 572 23.12 17.88 -5.98
CA LYS A 572 23.46 19.04 -5.15
C LYS A 572 22.47 19.17 -4.00
N ASP A 573 22.65 18.37 -2.95
CA ASP A 573 21.80 18.38 -1.75
C ASP A 573 21.88 19.74 -1.03
N PRO A 574 20.77 20.49 -0.87
CA PRO A 574 20.75 21.79 -0.20
C PRO A 574 21.16 21.70 1.27
N LYS A 575 20.99 20.55 1.93
CA LYS A 575 21.40 20.33 3.33
C LYS A 575 22.84 19.78 3.46
N GLY A 576 23.49 19.44 2.34
CA GLY A 576 24.86 18.93 2.34
C GLY A 576 25.03 17.52 2.93
N TRP A 577 23.97 16.71 3.00
CA TRP A 577 24.01 15.36 3.60
C TRP A 577 24.37 14.24 2.61
N GLY A 578 24.70 14.58 1.36
CA GLY A 578 25.02 13.60 0.33
C GLY A 578 23.81 12.82 -0.17
N ARG A 579 22.63 13.46 -0.22
CA ARG A 579 21.41 12.88 -0.80
C ARG A 579 21.32 13.20 -2.30
N VAL A 580 20.53 12.40 -3.03
CA VAL A 580 20.22 12.65 -4.44
C VAL A 580 18.72 12.60 -4.69
N LYS A 581 18.23 13.23 -5.77
CA LYS A 581 16.89 12.99 -6.30
C LYS A 581 16.96 12.12 -7.53
N VAL A 582 15.94 11.30 -7.73
CA VAL A 582 15.79 10.43 -8.89
C VAL A 582 14.42 10.62 -9.54
N LYS A 583 14.29 10.18 -10.79
CA LYS A 583 13.00 9.87 -11.42
C LYS A 583 12.85 8.37 -11.53
N PHE A 584 11.62 7.87 -11.48
CA PHE A 584 11.31 6.44 -11.57
C PHE A 584 10.67 6.15 -12.94
N PRO A 585 11.43 5.62 -13.94
CA PRO A 585 10.90 5.46 -15.29
C PRO A 585 9.67 4.56 -15.39
N THR A 586 9.52 3.58 -14.48
CA THR A 586 8.36 2.68 -14.42
C THR A 586 7.12 3.30 -13.77
N LEU A 587 7.24 4.43 -13.08
CA LEU A 587 6.11 5.15 -12.48
C LEU A 587 5.73 6.37 -13.29
N THR A 588 6.68 7.29 -13.45
CA THR A 588 6.51 8.54 -14.20
C THR A 588 7.86 9.20 -14.46
N MET A 589 8.01 9.78 -15.64
CA MET A 589 9.16 10.61 -16.00
C MET A 589 8.95 12.09 -15.73
N ASP A 590 7.75 12.48 -15.31
CA ASP A 590 7.36 13.89 -15.13
C ASP A 590 7.69 14.39 -13.72
N HIS A 591 7.67 13.50 -12.73
CA HIS A 591 7.85 13.82 -11.32
C HIS A 591 9.18 13.28 -10.77
N GLU A 592 9.90 14.12 -10.02
CA GLU A 592 11.08 13.70 -9.26
C GLU A 592 10.68 13.13 -7.89
N SER A 593 11.51 12.25 -7.34
CA SER A 593 11.38 11.72 -5.98
C SER A 593 11.66 12.78 -4.91
N HIS A 594 11.43 12.40 -3.65
CA HIS A 594 12.04 13.07 -2.52
C HIS A 594 13.58 12.87 -2.50
N TRP A 595 14.29 13.63 -1.67
CA TRP A 595 15.73 13.46 -1.46
C TRP A 595 16.02 12.08 -0.83
N ALA A 596 16.72 11.23 -1.59
CA ALA A 596 17.10 9.88 -1.21
C ALA A 596 18.48 9.84 -0.54
N ARG A 597 18.59 9.13 0.58
CA ARG A 597 19.88 8.90 1.25
C ARG A 597 20.70 7.87 0.48
N VAL A 598 21.99 8.12 0.27
CA VAL A 598 22.87 7.17 -0.41
C VAL A 598 23.53 6.24 0.61
N VAL A 599 23.44 4.93 0.39
CA VAL A 599 24.11 3.93 1.22
C VAL A 599 25.62 4.01 0.98
N GLY A 600 26.38 4.34 2.02
CA GLY A 600 27.84 4.40 1.98
C GLY A 600 28.49 3.25 2.75
N LEU A 601 29.59 2.70 2.21
CA LEU A 601 30.34 1.63 2.89
C LEU A 601 31.05 2.19 4.14
N GLY A 602 30.70 1.67 5.31
CA GLY A 602 31.26 2.12 6.59
C GLY A 602 30.92 3.57 6.95
N ALA A 603 29.81 4.11 6.43
CA ALA A 603 29.39 5.50 6.65
C ALA A 603 29.17 5.82 8.13
N ALA A 604 29.87 6.82 8.66
CA ALA A 604 29.66 7.38 9.99
C ALA A 604 30.18 8.84 10.05
N ASN A 605 30.25 9.41 11.26
CA ASN A 605 30.75 10.77 11.46
C ASN A 605 32.15 10.98 10.84
N GLN A 606 32.22 11.76 9.76
CA GLN A 606 33.45 12.08 9.01
C GLN A 606 34.31 10.87 8.59
N ARG A 607 33.68 9.70 8.38
CA ARG A 607 34.38 8.49 7.89
C ARG A 607 33.48 7.62 7.02
N GLY A 608 34.11 6.80 6.19
CA GLY A 608 33.44 5.88 5.26
C GLY A 608 33.83 6.13 3.80
N PHE A 609 33.32 5.29 2.91
CA PHE A 609 33.49 5.47 1.47
C PHE A 609 32.38 6.38 0.93
N TYR A 610 32.74 7.61 0.59
CA TYR A 610 31.82 8.60 0.04
C TYR A 610 31.94 8.68 -1.48
N CYS A 611 31.01 8.03 -2.19
CA CYS A 611 30.93 8.04 -3.65
C CYS A 611 29.49 8.36 -4.05
N LEU A 612 29.25 9.63 -4.39
CA LEU A 612 27.92 10.10 -4.77
C LEU A 612 27.65 9.78 -6.26
N PRO A 613 26.46 9.26 -6.61
CA PRO A 613 26.05 9.09 -8.00
C PRO A 613 26.03 10.41 -8.79
N GLU A 614 26.31 10.33 -10.09
CA GLU A 614 26.24 11.45 -11.02
C GLU A 614 24.85 11.60 -11.64
N ILE A 615 24.58 12.78 -12.21
CA ILE A 615 23.31 13.02 -12.92
C ILE A 615 23.24 12.11 -14.15
N ASN A 616 22.07 11.50 -14.34
CA ASN A 616 21.76 10.46 -15.33
C ASN A 616 22.30 9.05 -15.02
N ASP A 617 22.99 8.84 -13.90
CA ASP A 617 23.34 7.48 -13.47
C ASP A 617 22.06 6.68 -13.15
N GLU A 618 22.06 5.42 -13.58
CA GLU A 618 21.05 4.44 -13.22
C GLU A 618 21.37 3.86 -11.83
N VAL A 619 20.42 3.96 -10.91
CA VAL A 619 20.58 3.56 -9.52
C VAL A 619 19.43 2.65 -9.06
N LEU A 620 19.76 1.73 -8.15
CA LEU A 620 18.78 0.90 -7.47
C LEU A 620 18.28 1.61 -6.22
N VAL A 621 16.96 1.72 -6.08
CA VAL A 621 16.30 2.46 -5.00
C VAL A 621 15.47 1.52 -4.14
N GLY A 622 15.65 1.59 -2.83
CA GLY A 622 14.81 0.94 -1.84
C GLY A 622 14.14 1.96 -0.92
N PHE A 623 13.17 1.53 -0.10
CA PHE A 623 12.30 2.43 0.64
C PHE A 623 12.15 2.00 2.10
N GLU A 624 12.25 2.97 3.02
CA GLU A 624 12.09 2.72 4.46
C GLU A 624 10.68 2.21 4.77
N HIS A 625 10.56 1.01 5.36
CA HIS A 625 9.27 0.36 5.62
C HIS A 625 8.34 0.21 4.41
N GLY A 626 8.89 0.25 3.19
CA GLY A 626 8.11 0.23 1.97
C GLY A 626 7.43 1.56 1.61
N ASP A 627 7.84 2.68 2.23
CA ASP A 627 7.28 4.01 2.00
C ASP A 627 8.05 4.77 0.89
N ILE A 628 7.39 5.01 -0.25
CA ILE A 628 7.98 5.71 -1.41
C ILE A 628 8.50 7.13 -1.06
N HIS A 629 8.01 7.73 0.02
CA HIS A 629 8.44 9.04 0.52
C HIS A 629 9.79 8.99 1.27
N ARG A 630 10.29 7.79 1.58
CA ARG A 630 11.54 7.53 2.29
C ARG A 630 12.55 6.72 1.46
N PRO A 631 13.02 7.24 0.31
CA PRO A 631 13.93 6.51 -0.57
C PRO A 631 15.37 6.44 -0.06
N TYR A 632 16.02 5.32 -0.37
CA TYR A 632 17.46 5.07 -0.24
C TYR A 632 18.04 4.65 -1.58
N ILE A 633 19.17 5.23 -1.93
CA ILE A 633 19.99 4.73 -3.04
C ILE A 633 20.88 3.62 -2.51
N VAL A 634 20.67 2.40 -2.99
CA VAL A 634 21.47 1.21 -2.63
C VAL A 634 22.82 1.25 -3.35
N GLY A 635 22.81 1.64 -4.63
CA GLY A 635 24.01 1.75 -5.46
C GLY A 635 23.69 1.99 -6.93
N GLY A 636 24.72 2.30 -7.72
CA GLY A 636 24.62 2.38 -9.19
C GLY A 636 24.68 1.01 -9.84
N VAL A 637 24.02 0.86 -10.99
CA VAL A 637 24.02 -0.37 -11.79
C VAL A 637 24.55 -0.07 -13.20
N TRP A 638 25.31 -1.02 -13.76
CA TRP A 638 25.73 -0.94 -15.17
C TRP A 638 24.61 -1.46 -16.09
N ASN A 639 24.52 -0.90 -17.28
CA ASN A 639 23.49 -1.24 -18.27
C ASN A 639 24.09 -1.33 -19.69
N GLY A 640 23.25 -1.51 -20.71
CA GLY A 640 23.70 -1.64 -22.11
C GLY A 640 24.43 -0.39 -22.67
N LYS A 641 24.27 0.78 -22.05
CA LYS A 641 24.93 2.04 -22.40
C LYS A 641 26.10 2.34 -21.47
N ASP A 642 25.88 2.25 -20.15
CA ASP A 642 26.84 2.51 -19.09
C ASP A 642 27.65 1.24 -18.80
N LYS A 643 28.76 1.07 -19.52
CA LYS A 643 29.59 -0.13 -19.49
C LYS A 643 30.40 -0.26 -18.20
N THR A 644 30.73 -1.50 -17.86
CA THR A 644 31.68 -1.83 -16.79
C THR A 644 33.06 -1.22 -17.05
N VAL A 645 33.84 -1.06 -15.97
CA VAL A 645 35.18 -0.44 -16.01
C VAL A 645 36.17 -1.20 -16.90
N GLU A 646 36.12 -2.53 -16.84
CA GLU A 646 36.93 -3.46 -17.61
C GLU A 646 36.01 -4.37 -18.42
N THR A 647 36.53 -5.00 -19.48
CA THR A 647 35.76 -6.00 -20.24
C THR A 647 35.67 -7.31 -19.45
N VAL A 648 34.60 -8.08 -19.64
CA VAL A 648 34.45 -9.39 -18.98
C VAL A 648 35.57 -10.35 -19.41
N ALA A 649 36.01 -10.28 -20.67
CA ALA A 649 37.11 -11.10 -21.20
C ALA A 649 38.46 -10.83 -20.51
N ASP A 650 38.71 -9.59 -20.07
CA ASP A 650 39.92 -9.25 -19.31
C ASP A 650 39.79 -9.59 -17.81
N THR A 651 38.57 -9.56 -17.29
CA THR A 651 38.26 -9.72 -15.87
C THR A 651 38.08 -11.17 -15.43
N VAL A 652 37.53 -12.02 -16.29
CA VAL A 652 37.23 -13.42 -15.99
C VAL A 652 38.05 -14.32 -16.90
N LYS A 653 38.77 -15.26 -16.29
CA LYS A 653 39.53 -16.29 -17.01
C LYS A 653 39.31 -17.62 -16.33
N ASN A 654 39.05 -18.67 -17.11
CA ASN A 654 38.78 -20.02 -16.60
C ASN A 654 37.71 -20.05 -15.48
N GLY A 655 36.67 -19.23 -15.61
CA GLY A 655 35.60 -19.11 -14.61
C GLY A 655 35.96 -18.39 -13.31
N LYS A 656 37.17 -17.82 -13.18
CA LYS A 656 37.65 -17.10 -12.00
C LYS A 656 37.82 -15.60 -12.30
N VAL A 657 37.49 -14.76 -11.31
CA VAL A 657 37.68 -13.30 -11.40
C VAL A 657 39.13 -12.97 -11.06
N ARG A 658 39.87 -12.48 -12.06
CA ARG A 658 41.30 -12.15 -11.95
C ARG A 658 41.60 -10.66 -11.80
N LEU A 659 40.65 -9.78 -12.12
CA LEU A 659 40.85 -8.33 -12.13
C LEU A 659 39.75 -7.63 -11.34
N ARG A 660 40.12 -6.82 -10.35
CA ARG A 660 39.20 -5.96 -9.61
C ARG A 660 39.70 -4.52 -9.73
N THR A 661 38.91 -3.67 -10.38
CA THR A 661 39.30 -2.28 -10.66
C THR A 661 38.34 -1.29 -10.02
N ILE A 662 38.88 -0.35 -9.26
CA ILE A 662 38.20 0.88 -8.87
C ILE A 662 38.64 1.97 -9.84
N LYS A 663 37.69 2.61 -10.54
CA LYS A 663 37.97 3.70 -11.49
C LYS A 663 37.07 4.89 -11.23
N THR A 664 37.67 6.06 -11.14
CA THR A 664 36.97 7.36 -11.00
C THR A 664 36.51 7.87 -12.38
N ARG A 665 35.54 8.80 -12.43
CA ARG A 665 35.09 9.43 -13.69
C ARG A 665 36.24 10.02 -14.52
N THR A 666 37.21 10.66 -13.88
CA THR A 666 38.35 11.28 -14.58
C THR A 666 39.39 10.25 -15.03
N GLY A 667 39.34 9.01 -14.53
CA GLY A 667 40.17 7.89 -14.98
C GLY A 667 41.37 7.56 -14.09
N HIS A 668 41.39 7.97 -12.81
CA HIS A 668 42.30 7.36 -11.82
C HIS A 668 41.85 5.92 -11.53
N THR A 669 42.80 5.01 -11.37
CA THR A 669 42.52 3.58 -11.14
C THR A 669 43.32 3.00 -9.98
N ILE A 670 42.68 2.13 -9.21
CA ILE A 670 43.34 1.14 -8.33
C ILE A 670 42.93 -0.24 -8.86
N GLN A 671 43.90 -1.07 -9.22
CA GLN A 671 43.69 -2.39 -9.81
C GLN A 671 44.34 -3.46 -8.95
N PHE A 672 43.58 -4.50 -8.61
CA PHE A 672 44.06 -5.74 -8.00
C PHE A 672 44.04 -6.83 -9.07
N VAL A 673 45.21 -7.41 -9.35
CA VAL A 673 45.41 -8.42 -10.40
C VAL A 673 45.85 -9.72 -9.75
N GLU A 674 45.01 -10.75 -9.81
CA GLU A 674 45.24 -12.05 -9.15
C GLU A 674 46.12 -12.99 -9.98
N GLU A 675 46.16 -12.83 -11.30
CA GLU A 675 46.94 -13.70 -12.20
C GLU A 675 47.36 -12.99 -13.50
N ASP A 676 48.39 -13.55 -14.15
CA ASP A 676 48.93 -13.03 -15.40
C ASP A 676 47.98 -13.25 -16.59
N HIS A 677 47.80 -12.20 -17.39
CA HIS A 677 47.12 -12.28 -18.69
C HIS A 677 47.62 -11.19 -19.65
N GLY A 678 48.15 -11.60 -20.81
CA GLY A 678 48.76 -10.69 -21.77
C GLY A 678 49.84 -9.81 -21.12
N LYS A 679 49.62 -8.49 -21.14
CA LYS A 679 50.52 -7.48 -20.53
C LYS A 679 50.25 -7.23 -19.04
N SER A 680 49.11 -7.70 -18.52
CA SER A 680 48.74 -7.56 -17.10
C SER A 680 49.43 -8.66 -16.28
N LYS A 681 50.09 -8.26 -15.19
CA LYS A 681 50.84 -9.14 -14.31
C LYS A 681 50.24 -9.13 -12.91
N ALA A 682 50.29 -10.24 -12.19
CA ALA A 682 49.78 -10.31 -10.83
C ALA A 682 50.41 -9.23 -9.92
N GLY A 683 49.59 -8.61 -9.07
CA GLY A 683 49.98 -7.54 -8.18
C GLY A 683 48.96 -6.41 -8.07
N ILE A 684 49.37 -5.28 -7.48
CA ILE A 684 48.54 -4.10 -7.20
C ILE A 684 49.07 -2.89 -7.97
N TYR A 685 48.18 -2.18 -8.66
CA TYR A 685 48.55 -1.04 -9.50
C TYR A 685 47.69 0.17 -9.17
N ILE A 686 48.34 1.30 -8.87
CA ILE A 686 47.69 2.60 -8.66
C ILE A 686 48.15 3.51 -9.80
N LYS A 687 47.21 4.06 -10.56
CA LYS A 687 47.51 4.95 -11.70
C LYS A 687 46.63 6.18 -11.64
N THR A 688 47.23 7.34 -11.84
CA THR A 688 46.50 8.59 -12.01
C THR A 688 46.23 8.85 -13.48
N LYS A 689 45.14 9.57 -13.81
CA LYS A 689 44.89 10.04 -15.18
C LYS A 689 46.07 10.86 -15.73
N GLY A 690 46.77 11.60 -14.86
CA GLY A 690 47.97 12.36 -15.19
C GLY A 690 49.20 11.52 -15.55
N GLY A 691 49.18 10.20 -15.37
CA GLY A 691 50.27 9.29 -15.76
C GLY A 691 51.30 9.00 -14.67
N HIS A 692 50.99 9.31 -13.41
CA HIS A 692 51.79 8.84 -12.26
C HIS A 692 51.33 7.43 -11.87
N ARG A 693 52.25 6.58 -11.42
CA ARG A 693 51.93 5.21 -11.02
C ARG A 693 52.75 4.69 -9.85
N ILE A 694 52.14 3.76 -9.12
CA ILE A 694 52.78 2.85 -8.18
C ILE A 694 52.42 1.44 -8.63
N ASP A 695 53.44 0.65 -8.94
CA ASP A 695 53.30 -0.73 -9.40
C ASP A 695 53.92 -1.66 -8.35
N ILE A 696 53.11 -2.49 -7.70
CA ILE A 696 53.55 -3.59 -6.82
C ILE A 696 53.32 -4.87 -7.62
N ASN A 697 54.39 -5.50 -8.11
CA ASN A 697 54.31 -6.57 -9.10
C ASN A 697 54.91 -7.87 -8.54
N ASP A 698 54.04 -8.85 -8.30
CA ASP A 698 54.42 -10.14 -7.69
C ASP A 698 55.08 -11.08 -8.70
N SER A 699 54.55 -11.12 -9.94
CA SER A 699 55.07 -12.01 -11.00
C SER A 699 56.52 -11.67 -11.39
N GLN A 700 56.84 -10.38 -11.42
CA GLN A 700 58.16 -9.86 -11.77
C GLN A 700 58.95 -9.41 -10.53
N LYS A 701 58.42 -9.56 -9.32
CA LYS A 701 59.11 -9.34 -8.04
C LYS A 701 59.73 -7.95 -7.92
N PHE A 702 58.95 -6.89 -8.11
CA PHE A 702 59.41 -5.52 -7.92
C PHE A 702 58.33 -4.59 -7.39
N ILE A 703 58.77 -3.48 -6.79
CA ILE A 703 57.94 -2.30 -6.51
C ILE A 703 58.53 -1.10 -7.26
N GLU A 704 57.70 -0.37 -8.01
CA GLU A 704 58.13 0.80 -8.79
C GLU A 704 57.19 1.99 -8.59
N ILE A 705 57.75 3.13 -8.19
CA ILE A 705 57.07 4.43 -8.19
C ILE A 705 57.58 5.19 -9.40
N LYS A 706 56.68 5.66 -10.27
CA LYS A 706 57.07 6.36 -11.50
C LYS A 706 56.16 7.57 -11.78
N THR A 707 56.80 8.68 -12.11
CA THR A 707 56.10 9.91 -12.53
C THR A 707 55.91 9.95 -14.05
N LYS A 708 54.96 10.76 -14.53
CA LYS A 708 54.81 11.07 -15.96
C LYS A 708 56.14 11.55 -16.59
N GLY A 709 56.89 12.36 -15.84
CA GLY A 709 58.21 12.90 -16.22
C GLY A 709 59.35 11.89 -16.23
N LYS A 710 59.10 10.59 -16.06
CA LYS A 710 60.09 9.50 -16.09
C LYS A 710 61.08 9.48 -14.91
N HIS A 711 60.83 10.22 -13.83
CA HIS A 711 61.50 9.93 -12.55
C HIS A 711 60.98 8.61 -11.99
N SER A 712 61.86 7.76 -11.46
CA SER A 712 61.47 6.47 -10.91
C SER A 712 62.31 6.03 -9.71
N ILE A 713 61.66 5.34 -8.78
CA ILE A 713 62.29 4.52 -7.74
C ILE A 713 61.85 3.09 -7.97
N ARG A 714 62.79 2.16 -8.13
CA ARG A 714 62.51 0.75 -8.36
C ARG A 714 63.28 -0.12 -7.38
N MET A 715 62.56 -0.99 -6.68
CA MET A 715 63.10 -2.02 -5.80
C MET A 715 62.85 -3.37 -6.49
N ASP A 716 63.90 -4.09 -6.86
CA ASP A 716 63.83 -5.35 -7.61
C ASP A 716 64.40 -6.47 -6.75
N ASP A 717 63.62 -7.54 -6.53
CA ASP A 717 63.97 -8.69 -5.70
C ASP A 717 64.28 -9.96 -6.51
N LYS A 718 64.40 -9.84 -7.84
CA LYS A 718 64.81 -10.99 -8.64
C LYS A 718 66.23 -11.38 -8.27
N ARG A 719 66.46 -12.69 -8.07
CA ARG A 719 67.76 -13.26 -7.69
C ARG A 719 68.95 -12.77 -8.52
N ARG A 720 68.75 -12.48 -9.82
CA ARG A 720 69.80 -12.04 -10.75
C ARG A 720 69.87 -10.51 -10.96
N SER A 721 68.99 -9.75 -10.32
CA SER A 721 68.95 -8.29 -10.44
C SER A 721 68.56 -7.59 -9.14
N LYS A 722 68.86 -8.19 -7.99
CA LYS A 722 68.47 -7.69 -6.67
C LYS A 722 69.12 -6.33 -6.41
N LYS A 723 68.33 -5.25 -6.48
CA LYS A 723 68.81 -3.87 -6.39
C LYS A 723 67.72 -2.86 -6.08
N ILE A 724 68.12 -1.74 -5.51
CA ILE A 724 67.33 -0.50 -5.40
C ILE A 724 67.91 0.54 -6.36
N GLU A 725 67.06 1.17 -7.16
CA GLU A 725 67.46 2.08 -8.23
C GLU A 725 66.61 3.35 -8.23
N ILE A 726 67.26 4.50 -8.06
CA ILE A 726 66.65 5.83 -8.19
C ILE A 726 67.14 6.45 -9.49
N LYS A 727 66.22 6.88 -10.35
CA LYS A 727 66.51 7.50 -11.66
C LYS A 727 65.78 8.82 -11.81
N THR A 728 66.50 9.83 -12.29
CA THR A 728 65.89 11.09 -12.74
C THR A 728 65.66 11.08 -14.24
N SER A 729 64.75 11.94 -14.71
CA SER A 729 64.55 12.24 -16.12
C SER A 729 65.84 12.67 -16.84
N GLY A 730 66.74 13.35 -16.11
CA GLY A 730 68.07 13.78 -16.56
C GLY A 730 69.11 12.65 -16.68
N ARG A 731 68.73 11.38 -16.47
CA ARG A 731 69.62 10.19 -16.46
C ARG A 731 70.63 10.13 -15.30
N ASN A 732 70.42 10.90 -14.23
CA ASN A 732 71.17 10.69 -12.99
C ASN A 732 70.63 9.46 -12.26
N LYS A 733 71.52 8.72 -11.61
CA LYS A 733 71.21 7.39 -11.08
C LYS A 733 71.89 7.15 -9.73
N VAL A 734 71.13 6.64 -8.77
CA VAL A 734 71.66 6.00 -7.56
C VAL A 734 71.28 4.53 -7.60
N THR A 735 72.23 3.63 -7.35
CA THR A 735 72.01 2.17 -7.37
C THR A 735 72.64 1.53 -6.14
N LEU A 736 71.84 0.81 -5.35
CA LEU A 736 72.31 -0.11 -4.32
C LEU A 736 72.07 -1.52 -4.88
N ASN A 737 73.12 -2.28 -5.14
CA ASN A 737 73.03 -3.53 -5.89
C ASN A 737 73.71 -4.68 -5.13
N ASP A 738 72.89 -5.57 -4.56
CA ASP A 738 73.33 -6.77 -3.85
C ASP A 738 73.96 -7.79 -4.80
N THR A 739 73.49 -7.84 -6.05
CA THR A 739 73.98 -8.81 -7.05
C THR A 739 75.44 -8.51 -7.43
N SER A 740 75.77 -7.23 -7.63
CA SER A 740 77.15 -6.80 -7.91
C SER A 740 77.93 -6.40 -6.65
N LYS A 741 77.29 -6.39 -5.47
CA LYS A 741 77.87 -5.91 -4.20
C LYS A 741 78.45 -4.50 -4.33
N THR A 742 77.65 -3.59 -4.91
CA THR A 742 78.08 -2.21 -5.17
C THR A 742 77.01 -1.19 -4.81
N ILE A 743 77.44 -0.06 -4.26
CA ILE A 743 76.66 1.17 -4.16
C ILE A 743 77.24 2.17 -5.15
N SER A 744 76.42 2.79 -6.01
CA SER A 744 76.91 3.77 -6.99
C SER A 744 75.99 4.97 -7.17
N VAL A 745 76.60 6.16 -7.26
CA VAL A 745 75.97 7.40 -7.73
C VAL A 745 76.61 7.74 -9.07
N LYS A 746 75.79 7.92 -10.11
CA LYS A 746 76.24 8.22 -11.47
C LYS A 746 75.46 9.40 -12.04
N THR A 747 76.18 10.33 -12.65
CA THR A 747 75.56 11.41 -13.43
C THR A 747 75.48 11.03 -14.90
N LYS A 748 74.67 11.77 -15.67
CA LYS A 748 74.60 11.60 -17.13
C LYS A 748 75.97 11.72 -17.82
N MET A 749 76.84 12.58 -17.30
CA MET A 749 78.15 12.91 -17.91
C MET A 749 79.26 11.93 -17.52
N GLY A 750 78.94 10.82 -16.85
CA GLY A 750 79.91 9.77 -16.55
C GLY A 750 80.68 9.95 -15.24
N GLN A 751 80.43 11.03 -14.47
CA GLN A 751 80.96 11.15 -13.11
C GLN A 751 80.34 10.08 -12.23
N SER A 752 81.15 9.44 -11.38
CA SER A 752 80.66 8.38 -10.52
C SER A 752 81.39 8.28 -9.19
N LEU A 753 80.62 8.06 -8.12
CA LEU A 753 81.10 7.54 -6.84
C LEU A 753 80.63 6.09 -6.72
N THR A 754 81.54 5.14 -6.55
CA THR A 754 81.21 3.71 -6.42
C THR A 754 81.90 3.12 -5.20
N LEU A 755 81.13 2.52 -4.29
CA LEU A 755 81.62 1.65 -3.23
C LEU A 755 81.43 0.21 -3.69
N ARG A 756 82.49 -0.61 -3.59
CA ARG A 756 82.47 -2.04 -3.94
C ARG A 756 82.93 -2.84 -2.72
N ASP A 757 82.09 -3.76 -2.28
CA ASP A 757 82.47 -4.66 -1.18
C ASP A 757 83.54 -5.64 -1.65
N LEU A 758 83.43 -6.09 -2.90
CA LEU A 758 84.43 -6.93 -3.53
C LEU A 758 85.71 -6.11 -3.78
N GLY A 759 86.77 -6.45 -3.04
CA GLY A 759 88.04 -5.71 -3.04
C GLY A 759 88.05 -4.46 -2.17
N MET A 760 86.98 -4.21 -1.39
CA MET A 760 86.86 -3.08 -0.44
C MET A 760 87.28 -1.74 -1.04
N ASN A 761 86.76 -1.43 -2.23
CA ASN A 761 87.21 -0.28 -3.01
C ASN A 761 86.17 0.84 -3.04
N VAL A 762 86.60 2.05 -2.70
CA VAL A 762 85.87 3.29 -2.98
C VAL A 762 86.52 3.97 -4.19
N ALA A 763 85.78 4.10 -5.28
CA ALA A 763 86.23 4.74 -6.51
C ALA A 763 85.43 6.01 -6.78
N LEU A 764 86.10 7.16 -6.75
CA LEU A 764 85.60 8.43 -7.26
C LEU A 764 86.21 8.68 -8.63
N ARG A 765 85.36 8.79 -9.66
CA ARG A 765 85.77 9.13 -11.03
C ARG A 765 85.07 10.41 -11.44
N THR A 766 85.86 11.39 -11.87
CA THR A 766 85.37 12.67 -12.37
C THR A 766 86.11 13.04 -13.66
N THR A 767 85.44 13.82 -14.50
CA THR A 767 86.04 14.48 -15.67
C THR A 767 86.41 15.94 -15.39
N GLY A 768 86.02 16.47 -14.22
CA GLY A 768 86.35 17.82 -13.77
C GLY A 768 87.20 17.80 -12.51
N THR A 769 87.20 18.92 -11.79
CA THR A 769 88.01 19.09 -10.57
C THR A 769 87.38 18.37 -9.36
N ILE A 770 88.21 17.86 -8.46
CA ILE A 770 87.81 17.45 -7.11
C ILE A 770 88.33 18.53 -6.14
N ASN A 771 87.42 19.20 -5.43
CA ASN A 771 87.78 20.16 -4.38
C ASN A 771 87.50 19.54 -3.00
N VAL A 772 88.50 19.50 -2.12
CA VAL A 772 88.39 18.99 -0.74
C VAL A 772 88.84 20.10 0.21
N ASN A 773 87.87 20.83 0.78
CA ASN A 773 88.12 21.97 1.66
C ASN A 773 87.69 21.62 3.09
N GLY A 774 88.61 21.66 4.04
CA GLY A 774 88.33 21.50 5.47
C GLY A 774 88.57 22.81 6.22
N ALA A 775 87.60 23.26 7.03
CA ALA A 775 87.74 24.49 7.80
C ALA A 775 88.78 24.38 8.93
N THR A 776 88.99 23.17 9.44
CA THR A 776 89.96 22.88 10.51
C THR A 776 91.12 22.05 10.00
N ALA A 777 90.84 20.83 9.52
CA ALA A 777 91.85 19.91 8.99
C ALA A 777 91.24 18.98 7.93
N VAL A 778 92.08 18.50 7.03
CA VAL A 778 91.80 17.36 6.15
C VAL A 778 92.84 16.29 6.46
N ASN A 779 92.41 15.18 7.07
CA ASN A 779 93.31 14.10 7.50
C ASN A 779 93.26 12.95 6.50
N ILE A 780 94.42 12.54 5.98
CA ILE A 780 94.57 11.38 5.09
C ILE A 780 95.50 10.37 5.76
N GLY A 781 94.93 9.27 6.26
CA GLY A 781 95.66 8.18 6.91
C GLY A 781 95.50 6.87 6.14
N SER A 782 96.58 6.11 6.00
CA SER A 782 96.59 4.79 5.38
C SER A 782 97.55 3.86 6.12
N GLY A 783 97.12 2.62 6.39
CA GLY A 783 98.02 1.57 6.90
C GLY A 783 99.00 1.05 5.84
N GLY A 784 98.68 1.24 4.55
CA GLY A 784 99.57 1.00 3.41
C GLY A 784 100.05 2.31 2.76
N ALA A 785 100.58 2.25 1.54
CA ALA A 785 101.07 3.42 0.83
C ALA A 785 99.96 4.39 0.42
N VAL A 786 100.23 5.69 0.53
CA VAL A 786 99.46 6.75 -0.15
C VAL A 786 100.18 7.06 -1.46
N ASN A 787 99.55 6.76 -2.60
CA ASN A 787 100.12 6.99 -3.93
C ASN A 787 99.47 8.21 -4.59
N ILE A 788 100.28 9.18 -5.01
CA ILE A 788 99.84 10.39 -5.72
C ILE A 788 100.49 10.39 -7.11
N ASN A 789 99.71 10.09 -8.13
CA ASN A 789 100.17 10.03 -9.52
C ASN A 789 99.47 11.13 -10.33
N ALA A 790 100.24 12.10 -10.85
CA ALA A 790 99.73 13.16 -11.71
C ALA A 790 100.46 13.14 -13.05
N GLY A 791 99.72 13.31 -14.16
CA GLY A 791 100.32 13.52 -15.48
C GLY A 791 100.83 14.95 -15.70
N GLY A 792 100.39 15.89 -14.86
CA GLY A 792 100.88 17.26 -14.79
C GLY A 792 101.57 17.55 -13.46
N ALA A 793 101.68 18.82 -13.08
CA ALA A 793 102.32 19.23 -11.85
C ALA A 793 101.53 18.82 -10.59
N VAL A 794 102.27 18.45 -9.52
CA VAL A 794 101.74 18.35 -8.16
C VAL A 794 102.21 19.59 -7.39
N ASN A 795 101.28 20.47 -7.02
CA ASN A 795 101.57 21.69 -6.28
C ASN A 795 101.17 21.54 -4.81
N VAL A 796 102.09 21.83 -3.89
CA VAL A 796 101.84 21.84 -2.43
C VAL A 796 102.17 23.23 -1.90
N THR A 797 101.19 23.91 -1.32
CA THR A 797 101.33 25.26 -0.78
C THR A 797 100.74 25.31 0.63
N ALA A 798 101.51 25.84 1.59
CA ALA A 798 101.06 26.05 2.96
C ALA A 798 101.25 27.52 3.34
N GLY A 799 100.24 28.13 3.97
CA GLY A 799 100.36 29.49 4.54
C GLY A 799 101.18 29.51 5.84
N GLY A 800 101.33 28.36 6.50
CA GLY A 800 102.25 28.11 7.61
C GLY A 800 103.34 27.11 7.22
N ALA A 801 103.79 26.26 8.16
CA ALA A 801 104.78 25.24 7.88
C ALA A 801 104.21 24.05 7.07
N ALA A 802 104.97 23.58 6.07
CA ALA A 802 104.75 22.29 5.40
C ALA A 802 105.77 21.28 5.92
N ASN A 803 105.33 20.28 6.68
CA ASN A 803 106.21 19.29 7.32
C ASN A 803 106.15 17.94 6.59
N VAL A 804 107.31 17.36 6.26
CA VAL A 804 107.45 16.00 5.73
C VAL A 804 108.32 15.20 6.70
N THR A 805 107.72 14.22 7.37
CA THR A 805 108.41 13.38 8.35
C THR A 805 108.22 11.92 7.96
N ALA A 806 109.33 11.16 7.89
CA ALA A 806 109.30 9.71 7.69
C ALA A 806 110.06 9.01 8.82
N GLY A 807 109.56 7.86 9.27
CA GLY A 807 110.28 7.01 10.23
C GLY A 807 111.48 6.25 9.63
N LYS A 808 111.67 6.34 8.31
CA LYS A 808 112.78 5.77 7.52
C LYS A 808 113.28 6.82 6.52
N ALA A 809 113.65 6.42 5.31
CA ALA A 809 114.12 7.34 4.28
C ALA A 809 112.99 8.18 3.65
N VAL A 810 113.30 9.44 3.33
CA VAL A 810 112.54 10.26 2.38
C VAL A 810 113.34 10.26 1.08
N ASN A 811 112.78 9.67 0.01
CA ASN A 811 113.41 9.64 -1.31
C ASN A 811 112.72 10.64 -2.23
N VAL A 812 113.49 11.55 -2.83
CA VAL A 812 113.00 12.50 -3.84
C VAL A 812 113.87 12.35 -5.07
N THR A 813 113.25 12.07 -6.22
CA THR A 813 113.96 11.87 -7.49
C THR A 813 113.31 12.75 -8.56
N ALA A 814 114.12 13.53 -9.26
CA ALA A 814 113.71 14.32 -10.41
C ALA A 814 114.45 13.80 -11.66
N GLY A 815 113.72 13.53 -12.74
CA GLY A 815 114.34 13.19 -14.03
C GLY A 815 114.97 14.40 -14.74
N GLY A 816 114.61 15.61 -14.30
CA GLY A 816 115.21 16.87 -14.72
C GLY A 816 115.81 17.63 -13.52
N ILE A 817 115.74 18.96 -13.55
CA ILE A 817 116.29 19.83 -12.49
C ILE A 817 115.42 19.75 -11.23
N MET A 818 116.05 19.60 -10.07
CA MET A 818 115.43 19.79 -8.76
C MET A 818 115.82 21.16 -8.20
N ASN A 819 114.85 22.06 -8.03
CA ASN A 819 115.06 23.38 -7.44
C ASN A 819 114.59 23.40 -5.99
N LEU A 820 115.48 23.76 -5.06
CA LEU A 820 115.16 24.05 -3.66
C LEU A 820 115.55 25.50 -3.39
N THR A 821 114.62 26.31 -2.89
CA THR A 821 114.87 27.74 -2.63
C THR A 821 114.26 28.14 -1.30
N ALA A 822 115.02 28.89 -0.49
CA ALA A 822 114.55 29.48 0.75
C ALA A 822 114.90 30.97 0.77
N ALA A 823 113.95 31.84 1.11
CA ALA A 823 114.22 33.28 1.23
C ALA A 823 115.08 33.62 2.47
N GLY A 824 115.01 32.79 3.50
CA GLY A 824 115.89 32.85 4.68
C GLY A 824 116.95 31.75 4.63
N LYS A 825 117.19 31.09 5.76
CA LYS A 825 118.18 30.03 5.88
C LYS A 825 117.66 28.68 5.37
N MET A 826 118.36 28.08 4.42
CA MET A 826 118.24 26.64 4.13
C MET A 826 119.22 25.86 5.02
N SER A 827 118.75 24.84 5.74
CA SER A 827 119.60 24.02 6.62
C SER A 827 119.44 22.54 6.31
N LEU A 828 120.57 21.85 6.08
CA LEU A 828 120.65 20.39 6.00
C LEU A 828 121.40 19.89 7.23
N LYS A 829 120.80 18.97 7.99
CA LYS A 829 121.40 18.43 9.23
C LYS A 829 121.24 16.92 9.23
N ALA A 830 122.36 16.21 9.16
CA ALA A 830 122.44 14.76 9.27
C ALA A 830 123.81 14.38 9.82
N THR A 831 123.96 13.15 10.32
CA THR A 831 125.28 12.61 10.72
C THR A 831 126.25 12.63 9.54
N ASN A 832 125.75 12.29 8.33
CA ASN A 832 126.48 12.33 7.07
C ASN A 832 125.63 12.98 5.98
N ILE A 833 126.23 13.88 5.19
CA ILE A 833 125.64 14.46 3.99
C ILE A 833 126.57 14.16 2.82
N SER A 834 126.07 13.48 1.79
CA SER A 834 126.83 13.16 0.57
C SER A 834 126.25 13.92 -0.61
N LEU A 835 127.08 14.74 -1.24
CA LEU A 835 126.77 15.47 -2.47
C LEU A 835 127.66 14.90 -3.58
N LEU A 836 127.06 14.37 -4.63
CA LEU A 836 127.77 13.78 -5.77
C LEU A 836 127.56 14.69 -7.00
N GLY A 837 128.64 15.31 -7.49
CA GLY A 837 128.62 16.24 -8.63
C GLY A 837 129.34 17.56 -8.36
N VAL A 838 129.26 18.49 -9.32
CA VAL A 838 129.85 19.84 -9.19
C VAL A 838 128.92 20.71 -8.34
N VAL A 839 129.36 21.07 -7.14
CA VAL A 839 128.69 22.05 -6.29
C VAL A 839 129.27 23.42 -6.61
N THR A 840 128.48 24.30 -7.23
CA THR A 840 128.84 25.70 -7.46
C THR A 840 128.09 26.58 -6.46
N TYR A 841 128.80 27.46 -5.76
CA TYR A 841 128.23 28.45 -4.86
C TYR A 841 128.28 29.82 -5.55
N GLY A 842 127.15 30.52 -5.64
CA GLY A 842 127.09 31.93 -6.00
C GLY A 842 127.06 32.77 -4.72
N ILE A 843 127.89 33.81 -4.64
CA ILE A 843 127.85 34.80 -3.55
C ILE A 843 126.63 35.72 -3.73
#